data_AF-A0A9X1D9W8-F1
#
_entry.id   AF-A0A9X1D9W8-F1
#
_cell.length_a   1.000
_cell.length_b   1.000
_cell.length_c   1.000
_cell.angle_alpha   90.00
_cell.angle_beta   90.00
_cell.angle_gamma   90.00
#
_symmetry.space_group_name_H-M   'P 1'
#
loop_
_entity.id
_entity.type
_entity.pdbx_description
1 polymer ?
#
loop_
_entity_poly.entity_id
_entity_poly.type
_entity_poly.pdbx_seq_one_letter_code
_entity_poly.pdbx_strand_id
1 'polypeptide(L)'
;MIIVIQSFRARALQSPILVAVAMVTALGACTSKSDGPTATPDSVDNAMLANETDGGNWASYGRTFNENHFSPLTQISDGNVAQLGLAWSLDIDTPLRADSQPLAVNGVIYIATGLSVVQAVKADTGKVLWRYDPKLVETIGTRKALPSWGIRGLAIWKDKVIVGLQDGRLVGINRASGKLAWSVQTLDAKSDKLGEVTITGAPRVFHGKVIIGFAGAERWARGAVSAFDADTGKFLWRFFTVPGNPADGFEDETQEKIAKTWSGEWWKYGGGGTVWNAMTYDPAFNRIYIGTGNGGPWNWKVRNPKGGDALFLASIVALDADTGKYVWHYQENPNEAWDYNSTMDIELATLSIDGKPRKVLMHAPKNGFFYLVDRASGKLISAEKIGKVTWASGIDLKTGRPIDVPGNRYENGPIAQWPGTYGTHNWQPMSFSPQTSLAYIPTIHQADIYSAKGLAPKDWKRTPDSWNTGMSGDVGGLSIDANKFSSTLQAWDPVKQQAKWKVSTPGVVNGGTMATAGKLVFQGHVDGSFNAYQADNGKKLWRFEAGVSVLGAPISFLANGVQYVAVLAAPPSGSPGATLTVQAKYGWKYRESPKRLLVFKLGGTAKLPAGAAPERAEPLKDTTFKVDEKAALTGGVEFTNYCMGCHGAGAVAAGGAPDLRASPVVLDAESFKTVVHGGMLKPNGMPGFDTLSDQQLLQIRNYIRQQAAAKQDSKHRGSGP
;
A
#
# COMPACT_ATOMS: atom_id res chain seq x y z
N MET A 1 -26.57 -63.91 -11.81
CA MET A 1 -25.23 -63.98 -12.45
C MET A 1 -24.23 -63.62 -11.36
N ILE A 2 -23.81 -64.57 -10.50
CA ILE A 2 -22.73 -65.56 -10.75
C ILE A 2 -21.44 -64.79 -11.04
N ILE A 3 -20.56 -64.46 -10.06
CA ILE A 3 -19.82 -65.26 -9.05
C ILE A 3 -18.93 -66.35 -9.68
N VAL A 4 -17.63 -66.31 -9.35
CA VAL A 4 -16.67 -67.42 -9.08
C VAL A 4 -15.27 -66.79 -9.25
N ILE A 5 -14.43 -66.57 -8.23
CA ILE A 5 -13.87 -67.42 -7.14
C ILE A 5 -12.69 -68.30 -7.60
N GLN A 6 -11.53 -68.13 -6.95
CA GLN A 6 -10.65 -69.18 -6.38
C GLN A 6 -9.67 -68.48 -5.41
N SER A 7 -9.54 -68.71 -4.09
CA SER A 7 -9.46 -69.92 -3.23
C SER A 7 -8.19 -70.75 -3.49
N PHE A 8 -7.31 -71.14 -2.55
CA PHE A 8 -7.41 -71.53 -1.12
C PHE A 8 -6.07 -71.20 -0.36
N ARG A 9 -5.76 -71.51 0.92
CA ARG A 9 -6.38 -72.23 2.07
C ARG A 9 -5.80 -71.75 3.44
N ALA A 10 -6.25 -72.34 4.55
CA ALA A 10 -5.67 -72.21 5.92
C ALA A 10 -4.83 -73.48 6.29
N ARG A 11 -4.07 -73.63 7.40
CA ARG A 11 -4.27 -73.42 8.86
C ARG A 11 -2.89 -73.33 9.57
N ALA A 12 -2.62 -72.46 10.56
CA ALA A 12 -2.87 -72.59 12.02
C ALA A 12 -2.24 -73.80 12.75
N LEU A 13 -1.23 -73.59 13.63
CA LEU A 13 -1.28 -73.85 15.09
C LEU A 13 -0.03 -73.35 15.87
N GLN A 14 -0.13 -73.38 17.20
CA GLN A 14 0.65 -72.70 18.26
C GLN A 14 2.06 -73.26 18.58
N SER A 15 2.99 -72.37 19.02
CA SER A 15 3.90 -72.41 20.19
C SER A 15 4.73 -73.67 20.59
N PRO A 16 5.77 -73.56 21.47
CA PRO A 16 6.80 -72.51 21.71
C PRO A 16 8.25 -73.12 21.84
N ILE A 17 9.18 -72.40 22.51
CA ILE A 17 10.39 -72.87 23.27
C ILE A 17 11.82 -72.71 22.68
N LEU A 18 12.64 -72.00 23.48
CA LEU A 18 14.11 -71.94 23.68
C LEU A 18 15.09 -72.08 22.50
N VAL A 19 15.93 -71.07 22.20
CA VAL A 19 17.22 -70.71 22.84
C VAL A 19 18.38 -71.68 22.53
N ALA A 20 19.32 -71.22 21.70
CA ALA A 20 20.75 -71.54 21.78
C ALA A 20 21.58 -70.40 21.14
N VAL A 21 22.74 -70.11 21.71
CA VAL A 21 23.64 -69.02 21.30
C VAL A 21 24.80 -69.55 20.45
N ALA A 22 25.17 -68.86 19.38
CA ALA A 22 26.51 -68.94 18.79
C ALA A 22 26.89 -67.61 18.12
N MET A 23 27.98 -66.99 18.57
CA MET A 23 28.59 -65.82 17.92
C MET A 23 29.42 -66.25 16.71
N VAL A 24 29.29 -65.55 15.59
CA VAL A 24 30.41 -65.34 14.64
C VAL A 24 30.38 -63.88 14.20
N THR A 25 31.50 -63.18 14.42
CA THR A 25 31.71 -61.78 14.02
C THR A 25 32.16 -61.68 12.57
N ALA A 26 31.49 -60.85 11.77
CA ALA A 26 32.03 -60.31 10.51
C ALA A 26 31.56 -58.85 10.36
N LEU A 27 32.47 -57.95 9.98
CA LEU A 27 32.21 -56.51 9.92
C LEU A 27 31.32 -56.15 8.72
N GLY A 28 30.30 -55.33 8.96
CA GLY A 28 29.45 -54.73 7.94
C GLY A 28 28.82 -53.44 8.45
N ALA A 29 29.55 -52.34 8.38
CA ALA A 29 29.09 -51.05 8.89
C ALA A 29 28.04 -50.42 7.96
N CYS A 30 26.77 -50.66 8.26
CA CYS A 30 25.65 -49.90 7.69
C CYS A 30 25.04 -48.99 8.77
N THR A 31 25.62 -47.81 8.93
CA THR A 31 24.98 -46.70 9.63
C THR A 31 23.74 -46.27 8.86
N SER A 32 22.56 -46.59 9.38
CA SER A 32 21.29 -46.10 8.83
C SER A 32 21.20 -44.59 9.01
N LYS A 33 21.56 -43.83 7.97
CA LYS A 33 21.35 -42.38 7.92
C LYS A 33 19.87 -42.06 8.02
N SER A 34 19.48 -41.48 9.16
CA SER A 34 18.21 -40.78 9.31
C SER A 34 18.28 -39.39 8.64
N ASP A 35 18.44 -39.36 7.32
CA ASP A 35 18.44 -38.11 6.54
C ASP A 35 16.99 -37.64 6.32
N GLY A 36 16.50 -36.86 7.29
CA GLY A 36 15.19 -36.22 7.22
C GLY A 36 14.98 -35.21 8.35
N PRO A 37 15.08 -33.89 8.10
CA PRO A 37 14.78 -32.88 9.11
C PRO A 37 13.26 -32.83 9.32
N THR A 38 12.76 -33.63 10.26
CA THR A 38 11.44 -33.45 10.87
C THR A 38 11.46 -32.28 11.86
N ALA A 39 11.87 -31.11 11.38
CA ALA A 39 11.35 -29.88 11.93
C ALA A 39 9.88 -29.84 11.53
N THR A 40 8.96 -29.87 12.50
CA THR A 40 7.63 -29.31 12.29
C THR A 40 7.82 -27.91 11.72
N PRO A 41 7.31 -27.59 10.52
CA PRO A 41 7.42 -26.24 10.01
C PRO A 41 6.49 -25.39 10.86
N ASP A 42 7.05 -24.70 11.87
CA ASP A 42 6.29 -23.95 12.87
C ASP A 42 5.16 -23.19 12.18
N SER A 43 3.93 -23.60 12.51
CA SER A 43 2.75 -23.11 11.82
C SER A 43 2.58 -21.65 12.19
N VAL A 44 2.47 -20.78 11.19
CA VAL A 44 2.16 -19.38 11.44
C VAL A 44 0.73 -19.33 11.95
N ASP A 45 0.62 -19.07 13.25
CA ASP A 45 -0.61 -19.10 14.02
C ASP A 45 -0.72 -17.83 14.90
N ASN A 46 -1.73 -17.79 15.77
CA ASN A 46 -1.90 -16.65 16.68
C ASN A 46 -0.73 -16.45 17.64
N ALA A 47 -0.04 -17.51 18.07
CA ALA A 47 1.05 -17.41 19.03
C ALA A 47 2.27 -16.77 18.37
N MET A 48 2.63 -17.20 17.15
CA MET A 48 3.69 -16.56 16.37
C MET A 48 3.34 -15.11 16.02
N LEU A 49 2.12 -14.83 15.55
CA LEU A 49 1.70 -13.48 15.15
C LEU A 49 1.53 -12.50 16.33
N ALA A 50 1.35 -13.01 17.55
CA ALA A 50 1.36 -12.20 18.77
C ALA A 50 2.76 -12.05 19.42
N ASN A 51 3.78 -12.80 18.97
CA ASN A 51 5.07 -12.84 19.66
C ASN A 51 5.95 -11.62 19.33
N GLU A 52 5.85 -10.59 20.16
CA GLU A 52 6.67 -9.39 20.01
C GLU A 52 8.18 -9.63 20.20
N THR A 53 8.60 -10.75 20.78
CA THR A 53 10.00 -11.06 21.14
C THR A 53 10.74 -11.96 20.16
N ASP A 54 10.04 -12.76 19.33
CA ASP A 54 10.69 -13.55 18.27
C ASP A 54 10.97 -12.68 17.03
N GLY A 55 12.25 -12.54 16.71
CA GLY A 55 12.72 -11.85 15.50
C GLY A 55 13.15 -12.79 14.39
N GLY A 56 13.09 -14.11 14.59
CA GLY A 56 13.47 -15.10 13.57
C GLY A 56 12.62 -15.00 12.31
N ASN A 57 11.35 -14.63 12.47
CA ASN A 57 10.36 -14.55 11.40
C ASN A 57 9.75 -13.15 11.27
N TRP A 58 9.36 -12.81 10.05
CA TRP A 58 8.51 -11.67 9.70
C TRP A 58 7.26 -12.19 8.97
N ALA A 59 6.27 -12.63 9.76
CA ALA A 59 5.16 -13.46 9.28
C ALA A 59 3.86 -12.69 8.94
N SER A 60 3.71 -11.45 9.40
CA SER A 60 2.61 -10.52 9.05
C SER A 60 3.18 -9.17 8.56
N TYR A 61 2.31 -8.27 8.09
CA TYR A 61 2.67 -6.97 7.54
C TYR A 61 3.56 -6.16 8.50
N GLY A 62 3.07 -5.61 9.61
CA GLY A 62 3.93 -4.99 10.63
C GLY A 62 4.62 -5.98 11.58
N ARG A 63 5.11 -7.12 11.05
CA ARG A 63 5.66 -8.31 11.72
C ARG A 63 4.66 -9.06 12.61
N THR A 64 4.10 -8.37 13.58
CA THR A 64 3.19 -8.86 14.63
C THR A 64 1.84 -8.16 14.55
N PHE A 65 0.84 -8.66 15.28
CA PHE A 65 -0.52 -8.10 15.34
C PHE A 65 -0.57 -6.60 15.65
N ASN A 66 0.36 -6.10 16.46
CA ASN A 66 0.48 -4.70 16.83
C ASN A 66 0.93 -3.75 15.69
N GLU A 67 1.25 -4.30 14.51
CA GLU A 67 1.75 -3.61 13.32
C GLU A 67 2.98 -2.68 13.53
N ASN A 68 3.76 -2.80 14.61
CA ASN A 68 4.81 -1.82 14.97
C ASN A 68 6.05 -1.78 14.04
N HIS A 69 6.12 -2.60 12.97
CA HIS A 69 7.27 -2.75 12.06
C HIS A 69 8.65 -2.78 12.77
N PHE A 70 8.70 -3.42 13.95
CA PHE A 70 9.87 -3.48 14.83
C PHE A 70 10.43 -4.90 14.92
N SER A 71 11.71 -5.09 14.60
CA SER A 71 12.42 -6.37 14.78
C SER A 71 13.16 -6.42 16.12
N PRO A 72 12.95 -7.43 16.97
CA PRO A 72 13.70 -7.60 18.23
C PRO A 72 15.15 -8.11 18.01
N LEU A 73 15.60 -8.30 16.77
CA LEU A 73 16.96 -8.73 16.46
C LEU A 73 18.02 -7.64 16.69
N THR A 74 19.20 -8.09 17.11
CA THR A 74 20.32 -7.23 17.55
C THR A 74 21.68 -7.56 16.90
N GLN A 75 21.78 -8.59 16.04
CA GLN A 75 23.07 -8.91 15.39
C GLN A 75 23.55 -7.73 14.54
N ILE A 76 22.66 -7.09 13.78
CA ILE A 76 22.87 -5.80 13.12
C ILE A 76 22.46 -4.69 14.09
N SER A 77 23.41 -3.83 14.47
CA SER A 77 23.24 -2.78 15.47
C SER A 77 23.98 -1.49 15.08
N ASP A 78 23.70 -0.40 15.80
CA ASP A 78 24.40 0.88 15.66
C ASP A 78 25.93 0.78 15.82
N GLY A 79 26.42 -0.23 16.56
CA GLY A 79 27.85 -0.52 16.69
C GLY A 79 28.51 -1.23 15.50
N ASN A 80 27.75 -1.86 14.59
CA ASN A 80 28.34 -2.67 13.50
C ASN A 80 27.66 -2.52 12.12
N VAL A 81 26.59 -1.74 11.97
CA VAL A 81 25.87 -1.54 10.70
C VAL A 81 26.74 -1.00 9.56
N ALA A 82 27.88 -0.37 9.85
CA ALA A 82 28.87 0.01 8.84
C ALA A 82 29.46 -1.20 8.07
N GLN A 83 29.37 -2.42 8.62
CA GLN A 83 29.77 -3.68 7.98
C GLN A 83 28.63 -4.35 7.19
N LEU A 84 27.44 -3.74 7.15
CA LEU A 84 26.30 -4.26 6.39
C LEU A 84 26.58 -4.12 4.88
N GLY A 85 26.34 -5.18 4.14
CA GLY A 85 26.52 -5.20 2.69
C GLY A 85 25.58 -6.16 2.00
N LEU A 86 25.52 -6.08 0.67
CA LEU A 86 24.60 -6.90 -0.12
C LEU A 86 25.00 -8.39 0.01
N ALA A 87 24.04 -9.21 0.45
CA ALA A 87 24.18 -10.66 0.48
C ALA A 87 23.92 -11.25 -0.91
N TRP A 88 22.85 -10.78 -1.55
CA TRP A 88 22.44 -11.11 -2.91
C TRP A 88 21.32 -10.14 -3.37
N SER A 89 21.03 -10.15 -4.67
CA SER A 89 19.87 -9.45 -5.25
C SER A 89 19.17 -10.33 -6.29
N LEU A 90 17.85 -10.19 -6.41
CA LEU A 90 17.03 -10.85 -7.42
C LEU A 90 16.33 -9.79 -8.26
N ASP A 91 16.58 -9.77 -9.57
CA ASP A 91 15.84 -8.94 -10.53
C ASP A 91 14.44 -9.54 -10.75
N ILE A 92 13.42 -8.69 -10.78
CA ILE A 92 12.00 -9.06 -10.79
C ILE A 92 11.41 -8.68 -12.16
N ASP A 93 11.05 -9.69 -12.95
CA ASP A 93 10.39 -9.50 -14.24
C ASP A 93 8.92 -9.11 -14.05
N THR A 94 8.65 -7.81 -14.16
CA THR A 94 7.32 -7.21 -14.18
C THR A 94 7.35 -5.90 -14.96
N PRO A 95 6.35 -5.61 -15.82
CA PRO A 95 6.23 -4.30 -16.45
C PRO A 95 5.88 -3.20 -15.44
N LEU A 96 5.21 -3.56 -14.34
CA LEU A 96 4.60 -2.65 -13.36
C LEU A 96 5.40 -2.54 -12.05
N ARG A 97 4.83 -1.75 -11.12
CA ARG A 97 5.26 -1.46 -9.75
C ARG A 97 5.70 -2.71 -8.96
N ALA A 98 6.78 -2.59 -8.19
CA ALA A 98 7.36 -3.70 -7.41
C ALA A 98 8.05 -3.22 -6.13
N ASP A 99 7.29 -2.52 -5.27
CA ASP A 99 7.72 -1.93 -4.00
C ASP A 99 6.82 -2.38 -2.83
N SER A 100 6.25 -3.58 -2.92
CA SER A 100 5.55 -4.22 -1.82
C SER A 100 6.49 -4.58 -0.67
N GLN A 101 5.94 -4.80 0.52
CA GLN A 101 6.71 -5.35 1.62
C GLN A 101 6.80 -6.88 1.48
N PRO A 102 8.02 -7.46 1.58
CA PRO A 102 8.18 -8.90 1.71
C PRO A 102 7.63 -9.44 3.04
N LEU A 103 7.44 -10.75 3.11
CA LEU A 103 7.38 -11.52 4.36
C LEU A 103 8.54 -12.52 4.38
N ALA A 104 8.97 -12.98 5.55
CA ALA A 104 10.01 -14.00 5.67
C ALA A 104 9.68 -14.99 6.79
N VAL A 105 9.57 -16.28 6.48
CA VAL A 105 9.29 -17.33 7.46
C VAL A 105 10.18 -18.53 7.20
N ASN A 106 10.85 -19.03 8.25
CA ASN A 106 11.69 -20.23 8.24
C ASN A 106 12.71 -20.27 7.08
N GLY A 107 13.39 -19.15 6.83
CA GLY A 107 14.40 -19.03 5.76
C GLY A 107 13.84 -18.93 4.34
N VAL A 108 12.54 -18.65 4.16
CA VAL A 108 11.91 -18.37 2.87
C VAL A 108 11.32 -16.97 2.88
N ILE A 109 11.72 -16.14 1.91
CA ILE A 109 11.12 -14.83 1.63
C ILE A 109 9.95 -15.02 0.66
N TYR A 110 8.83 -14.39 0.95
CA TYR A 110 7.67 -14.30 0.07
C TYR A 110 7.48 -12.85 -0.38
N ILE A 111 7.38 -12.63 -1.68
CA ILE A 111 7.12 -11.32 -2.29
C ILE A 111 5.93 -11.40 -3.23
N ALA A 112 5.26 -10.28 -3.45
CA ALA A 112 4.22 -10.18 -4.47
C ALA A 112 4.29 -8.83 -5.19
N THR A 113 4.31 -8.81 -6.52
CA THR A 113 4.66 -7.61 -7.31
C THR A 113 3.82 -7.46 -8.57
N GLY A 114 3.79 -6.24 -9.11
CA GLY A 114 3.22 -5.91 -10.41
C GLY A 114 1.76 -6.30 -10.55
N LEU A 115 1.52 -7.24 -11.48
CA LEU A 115 0.22 -7.87 -11.73
C LEU A 115 -0.15 -8.91 -10.65
N SER A 116 0.11 -8.61 -9.38
CA SER A 116 -0.11 -9.50 -8.23
C SER A 116 0.56 -10.88 -8.34
N VAL A 117 1.70 -10.96 -9.04
CA VAL A 117 2.52 -12.17 -9.17
C VAL A 117 3.23 -12.44 -7.85
N VAL A 118 3.09 -13.65 -7.31
CA VAL A 118 3.69 -14.05 -6.02
C VAL A 118 4.90 -14.96 -6.26
N GLN A 119 5.97 -14.76 -5.51
CA GLN A 119 7.18 -15.61 -5.57
C GLN A 119 7.64 -16.00 -4.15
N ALA A 120 8.13 -17.23 -4.02
CA ALA A 120 8.90 -17.66 -2.86
C ALA A 120 10.38 -17.77 -3.23
N VAL A 121 11.25 -17.30 -2.35
CA VAL A 121 12.70 -17.18 -2.58
C VAL A 121 13.45 -17.69 -1.35
N LYS A 122 14.43 -18.57 -1.54
CA LYS A 122 15.29 -19.06 -0.45
C LYS A 122 16.14 -17.91 0.08
N ALA A 123 16.02 -17.59 1.37
CA ALA A 123 16.46 -16.32 1.91
C ALA A 123 18.00 -16.13 1.99
N ASP A 124 18.75 -17.23 2.04
CA ASP A 124 20.20 -17.23 2.13
C ASP A 124 20.91 -17.23 0.76
N THR A 125 20.25 -17.71 -0.31
CA THR A 125 20.85 -17.83 -1.66
C THR A 125 20.15 -17.02 -2.76
N GLY A 126 18.95 -16.48 -2.52
CA GLY A 126 18.17 -15.80 -3.57
C GLY A 126 17.54 -16.74 -4.60
N LYS A 127 17.62 -18.06 -4.42
CA LYS A 127 17.01 -19.03 -5.35
C LYS A 127 15.48 -18.95 -5.27
N VAL A 128 14.83 -18.61 -6.40
CA VAL A 128 13.37 -18.74 -6.54
C VAL A 128 12.98 -20.21 -6.38
N LEU A 129 12.06 -20.48 -5.45
CA LEU A 129 11.52 -21.80 -5.15
C LEU A 129 10.28 -22.09 -6.01
N TRP A 130 9.38 -21.12 -6.11
CA TRP A 130 8.20 -21.16 -6.97
C TRP A 130 7.73 -19.75 -7.34
N ARG A 131 6.93 -19.66 -8.41
CA ARG A 131 6.24 -18.43 -8.87
C ARG A 131 4.77 -18.78 -9.16
N TYR A 132 3.85 -18.04 -8.54
CA TYR A 132 2.42 -18.09 -8.83
C TYR A 132 2.01 -16.85 -9.63
N ASP A 133 1.26 -17.07 -10.71
CA ASP A 133 0.82 -16.05 -11.65
C ASP A 133 -0.70 -16.06 -11.71
N PRO A 134 -1.39 -15.03 -11.17
CA PRO A 134 -2.85 -14.99 -11.11
C PRO A 134 -3.53 -14.74 -12.47
N LYS A 135 -2.76 -14.48 -13.54
CA LYS A 135 -3.28 -14.15 -14.88
C LYS A 135 -4.20 -12.93 -14.92
N LEU A 136 -3.85 -11.87 -14.17
CA LEU A 136 -4.68 -10.66 -14.08
C LEU A 136 -5.09 -10.06 -15.44
N VAL A 137 -4.19 -10.05 -16.43
CA VAL A 137 -4.52 -9.47 -17.76
C VAL A 137 -5.69 -10.21 -18.43
N GLU A 138 -5.86 -11.50 -18.16
CA GLU A 138 -6.95 -12.32 -18.69
C GLU A 138 -8.26 -12.11 -17.89
N THR A 139 -8.17 -11.80 -16.60
CA THR A 139 -9.34 -11.69 -15.69
C THR A 139 -9.89 -10.27 -15.51
N ILE A 140 -9.08 -9.21 -15.69
CA ILE A 140 -9.57 -7.82 -15.57
C ILE A 140 -10.49 -7.40 -16.73
N GLY A 141 -10.41 -8.07 -17.88
CA GLY A 141 -11.26 -7.80 -19.05
C GLY A 141 -11.20 -6.34 -19.52
N THR A 142 -12.33 -5.65 -19.47
CA THR A 142 -12.45 -4.22 -19.81
C THR A 142 -12.24 -3.27 -18.63
N ARG A 143 -12.04 -3.76 -17.40
CA ARG A 143 -11.94 -2.89 -16.21
C ARG A 143 -10.75 -1.93 -16.35
N LYS A 144 -11.02 -0.63 -16.43
CA LYS A 144 -10.01 0.44 -16.54
C LYS A 144 -9.36 0.79 -15.19
N ALA A 145 -9.62 -0.01 -14.15
CA ALA A 145 -9.18 0.18 -12.76
C ALA A 145 -7.70 -0.19 -12.55
N LEU A 146 -6.81 0.67 -13.06
CA LEU A 146 -5.49 1.04 -12.54
C LEU A 146 -4.64 -0.07 -11.83
N PRO A 147 -3.96 -0.93 -12.60
CA PRO A 147 -2.83 -1.74 -12.10
C PRO A 147 -1.63 -0.92 -11.57
N SER A 148 -1.66 0.42 -11.70
CA SER A 148 -0.54 1.32 -11.41
C SER A 148 -0.23 1.53 -9.93
N TRP A 149 -1.17 1.26 -9.03
CA TRP A 149 -0.95 1.34 -7.58
C TRP A 149 -0.30 0.07 -7.01
N GLY A 150 -0.15 -0.99 -7.81
CA GLY A 150 0.51 -2.23 -7.41
C GLY A 150 -0.25 -2.98 -6.31
N ILE A 151 0.50 -3.72 -5.49
CA ILE A 151 0.02 -4.36 -4.27
C ILE A 151 1.04 -4.10 -3.16
N ARG A 152 0.58 -3.99 -1.90
CA ARG A 152 1.42 -3.59 -0.76
C ARG A 152 2.07 -4.75 -0.02
N GLY A 153 1.52 -5.96 -0.08
CA GLY A 153 2.08 -7.10 0.65
C GLY A 153 1.20 -8.34 0.64
N LEU A 154 1.46 -9.21 1.61
CA LEU A 154 0.95 -10.56 1.75
C LEU A 154 0.48 -10.81 3.20
N ALA A 155 -0.20 -11.92 3.42
CA ALA A 155 -0.30 -12.55 4.74
C ALA A 155 0.19 -14.00 4.68
N ILE A 156 0.55 -14.56 5.84
CA ILE A 156 0.81 -15.99 5.99
C ILE A 156 -0.06 -16.52 7.14
N TRP A 157 -0.66 -17.69 6.91
CA TRP A 157 -1.24 -18.56 7.93
C TRP A 157 -0.53 -19.92 7.87
N LYS A 158 -0.95 -20.91 8.65
CA LYS A 158 -0.54 -22.33 8.50
C LYS A 158 -0.47 -22.68 7.01
N ASP A 159 0.63 -23.28 6.57
CA ASP A 159 0.89 -23.76 5.20
C ASP A 159 0.55 -22.85 3.99
N LYS A 160 0.03 -21.62 4.17
CA LYS A 160 -0.53 -20.78 3.10
C LYS A 160 0.03 -19.37 3.10
N VAL A 161 0.37 -18.88 1.91
CA VAL A 161 0.54 -17.47 1.58
C VAL A 161 -0.81 -16.97 1.05
N ILE A 162 -1.34 -15.89 1.61
CA ILE A 162 -2.64 -15.33 1.23
C ILE A 162 -2.44 -13.93 0.65
N VAL A 163 -3.08 -13.65 -0.49
CA VAL A 163 -2.94 -12.37 -1.22
C VAL A 163 -4.27 -11.89 -1.79
N GLY A 164 -4.51 -10.59 -1.68
CA GLY A 164 -5.58 -9.89 -2.40
C GLY A 164 -5.09 -9.46 -3.78
N LEU A 165 -5.83 -9.83 -4.81
CA LEU A 165 -5.53 -9.58 -6.22
C LEU A 165 -6.28 -8.33 -6.72
N GLN A 166 -5.65 -7.55 -7.61
CA GLN A 166 -6.22 -6.28 -8.10
C GLN A 166 -7.58 -6.40 -8.82
N ASP A 167 -7.99 -7.60 -9.26
CA ASP A 167 -9.32 -7.87 -9.83
C ASP A 167 -10.43 -8.17 -8.80
N GLY A 168 -10.11 -8.15 -7.50
CA GLY A 168 -11.05 -8.41 -6.41
C GLY A 168 -11.06 -9.84 -5.89
N ARG A 169 -10.24 -10.74 -6.45
CA ARG A 169 -10.03 -12.07 -5.88
C ARG A 169 -9.18 -12.00 -4.61
N LEU A 170 -9.46 -12.89 -3.66
CA LEU A 170 -8.56 -13.26 -2.58
C LEU A 170 -8.17 -14.72 -2.81
N VAL A 171 -6.88 -15.05 -2.70
CA VAL A 171 -6.38 -16.39 -2.97
C VAL A 171 -5.45 -16.88 -1.87
N GLY A 172 -5.58 -18.16 -1.53
CA GLY A 172 -4.65 -18.90 -0.68
C GLY A 172 -3.77 -19.80 -1.54
N ILE A 173 -2.46 -19.70 -1.38
CA ILE A 173 -1.42 -20.42 -2.13
C ILE A 173 -0.63 -21.27 -1.15
N ASN A 174 -0.49 -22.58 -1.40
CA ASN A 174 0.31 -23.44 -0.52
C ASN A 174 1.79 -23.01 -0.54
N ARG A 175 2.32 -22.63 0.63
CA ARG A 175 3.61 -21.96 0.84
C ARG A 175 4.82 -22.77 0.36
N ALA A 176 4.68 -24.09 0.30
CA ALA A 176 5.76 -25.01 -0.06
C ALA A 176 5.82 -25.27 -1.56
N SER A 177 4.66 -25.38 -2.23
CA SER A 177 4.57 -25.78 -3.64
C SER A 177 4.21 -24.66 -4.62
N GLY A 178 3.72 -23.51 -4.15
CA GLY A 178 3.22 -22.43 -4.99
C GLY A 178 1.89 -22.74 -5.70
N LYS A 179 1.26 -23.89 -5.39
CA LYS A 179 -0.04 -24.28 -5.96
C LYS A 179 -1.17 -23.52 -5.28
N LEU A 180 -2.17 -23.14 -6.06
CA LEU A 180 -3.42 -22.57 -5.56
C LEU A 180 -4.13 -23.58 -4.65
N ALA A 181 -4.49 -23.17 -3.43
CA ALA A 181 -5.28 -23.94 -2.49
C ALA A 181 -6.77 -23.55 -2.57
N TRP A 182 -7.05 -22.24 -2.62
CA TRP A 182 -8.40 -21.70 -2.80
C TRP A 182 -8.34 -20.31 -3.46
N SER A 183 -9.44 -19.93 -4.14
CA SER A 183 -9.63 -18.62 -4.75
C SER A 183 -11.09 -18.23 -4.62
N VAL A 184 -11.37 -17.06 -4.03
CA VAL A 184 -12.72 -16.50 -3.93
C VAL A 184 -12.78 -15.10 -4.49
N GLN A 185 -13.87 -14.76 -5.15
CA GLN A 185 -14.15 -13.37 -5.53
C GLN A 185 -14.70 -12.66 -4.30
N THR A 186 -13.94 -11.72 -3.72
CA THR A 186 -14.40 -10.97 -2.54
C THR A 186 -15.42 -9.90 -2.90
N LEU A 187 -15.44 -9.50 -4.17
CA LEU A 187 -16.23 -8.39 -4.71
C LEU A 187 -17.14 -8.93 -5.82
N ASP A 188 -18.33 -9.43 -5.51
CA ASP A 188 -19.39 -9.50 -6.52
C ASP A 188 -19.97 -8.08 -6.65
N ALA A 189 -19.33 -7.31 -7.52
CA ALA A 189 -19.63 -5.90 -7.71
C ALA A 189 -21.07 -5.62 -8.19
N LYS A 190 -21.83 -6.65 -8.63
CA LYS A 190 -23.22 -6.52 -9.06
C LYS A 190 -24.21 -6.86 -7.95
N SER A 191 -24.02 -7.95 -7.19
CA SER A 191 -24.91 -8.26 -6.05
C SER A 191 -24.69 -7.32 -4.89
N ASP A 192 -23.43 -7.00 -4.59
CA ASP A 192 -23.04 -6.34 -3.34
C ASP A 192 -23.00 -4.81 -3.44
N LYS A 193 -23.31 -4.27 -4.63
CA LYS A 193 -23.31 -2.83 -4.96
C LYS A 193 -22.01 -2.07 -4.58
N LEU A 194 -20.87 -2.78 -4.58
CA LEU A 194 -19.59 -2.28 -4.05
C LEU A 194 -18.89 -1.26 -4.94
N GLY A 195 -19.01 -1.36 -6.27
CA GLY A 195 -18.53 -0.35 -7.21
C GLY A 195 -17.44 -0.78 -8.21
N GLU A 196 -16.72 0.23 -8.75
CA GLU A 196 -15.48 0.10 -9.53
C GLU A 196 -14.27 -0.06 -8.57
N VAL A 197 -14.09 -1.27 -8.04
CA VAL A 197 -13.19 -1.55 -6.90
C VAL A 197 -12.00 -2.45 -7.25
N THR A 198 -10.88 -2.28 -6.52
CA THR A 198 -9.63 -3.04 -6.70
C THR A 198 -8.91 -3.29 -5.37
N ILE A 199 -8.24 -4.44 -5.19
CA ILE A 199 -7.48 -4.73 -3.97
C ILE A 199 -6.01 -4.35 -4.16
N THR A 200 -5.48 -3.58 -3.22
CA THR A 200 -4.08 -3.11 -3.22
C THR A 200 -3.39 -3.29 -1.86
N GLY A 201 -4.12 -3.30 -0.74
CA GLY A 201 -3.58 -3.51 0.60
C GLY A 201 -3.17 -4.96 0.88
N ALA A 202 -2.30 -5.16 1.87
CA ALA A 202 -1.99 -6.49 2.38
C ALA A 202 -3.14 -7.01 3.26
N PRO A 203 -3.61 -8.26 3.06
CA PRO A 203 -4.55 -8.89 3.99
C PRO A 203 -3.90 -9.05 5.38
N ARG A 204 -4.72 -9.11 6.43
CA ARG A 204 -4.30 -9.50 7.78
C ARG A 204 -4.98 -10.81 8.16
N VAL A 205 -4.33 -11.66 8.96
CA VAL A 205 -4.86 -12.97 9.38
C VAL A 205 -4.77 -13.10 10.89
N PHE A 206 -5.83 -13.57 11.53
CA PHE A 206 -5.92 -13.85 12.98
C PHE A 206 -7.01 -14.92 13.21
N HIS A 207 -6.84 -15.79 14.20
CA HIS A 207 -7.86 -16.77 14.64
C HIS A 207 -8.51 -17.58 13.50
N GLY A 208 -7.73 -17.98 12.50
CA GLY A 208 -8.22 -18.72 11.33
C GLY A 208 -9.01 -17.90 10.33
N LYS A 209 -9.09 -16.58 10.50
CA LYS A 209 -9.78 -15.64 9.60
C LYS A 209 -8.76 -14.77 8.88
N VAL A 210 -9.02 -14.47 7.62
CA VAL A 210 -8.34 -13.43 6.84
C VAL A 210 -9.28 -12.26 6.62
N ILE A 211 -8.80 -11.03 6.88
CA ILE A 211 -9.52 -9.80 6.58
C ILE A 211 -8.87 -9.06 5.41
N ILE A 212 -9.72 -8.49 4.56
CA ILE A 212 -9.32 -7.69 3.41
C ILE A 212 -10.40 -6.65 3.07
N GLY A 213 -9.95 -5.48 2.64
CA GLY A 213 -10.78 -4.46 2.01
C GLY A 213 -10.26 -4.14 0.60
N PHE A 214 -10.63 -2.98 0.07
CA PHE A 214 -10.34 -2.58 -1.31
C PHE A 214 -10.22 -1.06 -1.42
N ALA A 215 -9.71 -0.58 -2.55
CA ALA A 215 -9.67 0.81 -2.99
C ALA A 215 -10.74 1.09 -4.06
N GLY A 216 -11.05 2.37 -4.31
CA GLY A 216 -11.99 2.79 -5.36
C GLY A 216 -12.74 4.11 -5.10
N ALA A 217 -12.49 4.81 -3.98
CA ALA A 217 -13.23 6.02 -3.59
C ALA A 217 -13.18 7.16 -4.65
N GLU A 218 -12.10 7.23 -5.42
CA GLU A 218 -11.93 8.19 -6.53
C GLU A 218 -12.86 7.93 -7.71
N ARG A 219 -13.57 6.79 -7.75
CA ARG A 219 -14.39 6.35 -8.89
C ARG A 219 -15.87 6.26 -8.52
N TRP A 220 -16.30 5.05 -8.18
CA TRP A 220 -17.61 4.71 -7.67
C TRP A 220 -17.36 3.55 -6.71
N ALA A 221 -17.44 3.78 -5.40
CA ALA A 221 -17.19 2.73 -4.42
C ALA A 221 -17.96 2.95 -3.12
N ARG A 222 -18.61 1.89 -2.63
CA ARG A 222 -19.17 1.82 -1.28
C ARG A 222 -18.20 1.03 -0.41
N GLY A 223 -17.54 1.71 0.54
CA GLY A 223 -16.50 1.12 1.37
C GLY A 223 -17.00 -0.02 2.25
N ALA A 224 -16.19 -1.08 2.34
CA ALA A 224 -16.39 -2.20 3.25
C ALA A 224 -15.07 -2.91 3.58
N VAL A 225 -15.09 -3.70 4.65
CA VAL A 225 -14.08 -4.73 4.95
C VAL A 225 -14.80 -6.08 5.11
N SER A 226 -14.16 -7.17 4.69
CA SER A 226 -14.74 -8.52 4.75
C SER A 226 -13.79 -9.50 5.40
N ALA A 227 -14.35 -10.46 6.14
CA ALA A 227 -13.61 -11.60 6.69
C ALA A 227 -13.97 -12.91 5.96
N PHE A 228 -12.95 -13.73 5.75
CA PHE A 228 -13.06 -15.06 5.17
C PHE A 228 -12.30 -16.06 6.05
N ASP A 229 -12.67 -17.34 6.00
CA ASP A 229 -11.90 -18.43 6.59
C ASP A 229 -10.55 -18.57 5.85
N ALA A 230 -9.44 -18.56 6.57
CA ALA A 230 -8.09 -18.54 6.00
C ALA A 230 -7.67 -19.90 5.38
N ASP A 231 -8.31 -21.00 5.79
CA ASP A 231 -8.00 -22.34 5.29
C ASP A 231 -8.79 -22.71 4.03
N THR A 232 -9.99 -22.15 3.83
CA THR A 232 -10.92 -22.48 2.74
C THR A 232 -11.31 -21.30 1.84
N GLY A 233 -11.08 -20.06 2.27
CA GLY A 233 -11.57 -18.85 1.60
C GLY A 233 -13.06 -18.57 1.82
N LYS A 234 -13.79 -19.37 2.60
CA LYS A 234 -15.24 -19.20 2.80
C LYS A 234 -15.56 -17.84 3.45
N PHE A 235 -16.49 -17.08 2.87
CA PHE A 235 -16.99 -15.83 3.46
C PHE A 235 -17.57 -16.04 4.87
N LEU A 236 -17.27 -15.12 5.80
CA LEU A 236 -17.73 -15.15 7.18
C LEU A 236 -18.65 -13.95 7.49
N TRP A 237 -18.15 -12.73 7.29
CA TRP A 237 -18.90 -11.50 7.55
C TRP A 237 -18.35 -10.32 6.74
N ARG A 238 -19.15 -9.24 6.65
CA ARG A 238 -18.80 -7.96 6.04
C ARG A 238 -19.28 -6.80 6.93
N PHE A 239 -18.44 -5.79 7.06
CA PHE A 239 -18.81 -4.50 7.65
C PHE A 239 -18.72 -3.40 6.58
N PHE A 240 -19.80 -2.66 6.36
CA PHE A 240 -19.83 -1.49 5.48
C PHE A 240 -19.40 -0.24 6.25
N THR A 241 -18.49 0.56 5.68
CA THR A 241 -18.01 1.79 6.31
C THR A 241 -18.88 3.00 6.00
N VAL A 242 -19.75 2.93 5.00
CA VAL A 242 -20.70 3.99 4.62
C VAL A 242 -22.09 3.41 4.30
N PRO A 243 -23.18 4.12 4.64
CA PRO A 243 -24.55 3.63 4.49
C PRO A 243 -24.97 3.51 3.02
N GLY A 244 -25.85 2.56 2.73
CA GLY A 244 -26.40 2.31 1.40
C GLY A 244 -27.51 3.28 0.99
N ASN A 245 -28.31 2.87 0.01
CA ASN A 245 -29.56 3.56 -0.35
C ASN A 245 -30.60 3.37 0.77
N PRO A 246 -31.08 4.42 1.46
CA PRO A 246 -32.05 4.27 2.54
C PRO A 246 -33.36 3.59 2.13
N ALA A 247 -33.73 3.65 0.85
CA ALA A 247 -34.92 2.97 0.33
C ALA A 247 -34.76 1.45 0.17
N ASP A 248 -33.53 0.93 0.20
CA ASP A 248 -33.25 -0.52 0.20
C ASP A 248 -33.31 -1.12 1.63
N GLY A 249 -33.40 -0.28 2.67
CA GLY A 249 -33.12 -0.65 4.05
C GLY A 249 -31.62 -0.56 4.40
N PHE A 250 -31.28 -1.02 5.61
CA PHE A 250 -29.92 -0.98 6.15
C PHE A 250 -29.49 -2.36 6.63
N GLU A 251 -28.20 -2.70 6.48
CA GLU A 251 -27.68 -4.02 6.84
C GLU A 251 -27.69 -4.29 8.35
N ASP A 252 -27.55 -3.25 9.16
CA ASP A 252 -27.64 -3.31 10.63
C ASP A 252 -28.02 -1.94 11.23
N GLU A 253 -28.23 -1.90 12.55
CA GLU A 253 -28.49 -0.66 13.30
C GLU A 253 -27.37 0.37 13.18
N THR A 254 -26.12 -0.04 12.93
CA THR A 254 -24.99 0.88 12.77
C THR A 254 -25.18 1.68 11.49
N GLN A 255 -25.51 1.01 10.38
CA GLN A 255 -25.79 1.63 9.08
C GLN A 255 -26.98 2.60 9.18
N GLU A 256 -28.05 2.22 9.88
CA GLU A 256 -29.21 3.12 10.11
C GLU A 256 -28.84 4.34 10.97
N LYS A 257 -28.01 4.15 12.01
CA LYS A 257 -27.54 5.26 12.86
C LYS A 257 -26.62 6.22 12.11
N ILE A 258 -25.64 5.72 11.33
CA ILE A 258 -24.73 6.59 10.58
C ILE A 258 -25.40 7.29 9.41
N ALA A 259 -26.43 6.70 8.78
CA ALA A 259 -27.19 7.35 7.70
C ALA A 259 -27.75 8.72 8.08
N LYS A 260 -28.01 8.97 9.37
CA LYS A 260 -28.45 10.26 9.92
C LYS A 260 -27.38 11.36 9.82
N THR A 261 -26.13 11.01 9.53
CA THR A 261 -25.01 11.93 9.27
C THR A 261 -24.78 12.23 7.78
N TRP A 262 -25.59 11.65 6.90
CA TRP A 262 -25.55 11.84 5.45
C TRP A 262 -26.83 12.50 4.92
N SER A 263 -26.75 13.08 3.74
CA SER A 263 -27.84 13.79 3.07
C SER A 263 -27.65 13.76 1.55
N GLY A 264 -28.71 14.07 0.79
CA GLY A 264 -28.70 13.94 -0.66
C GLY A 264 -28.76 12.47 -1.10
N GLU A 265 -28.14 12.16 -2.24
CA GLU A 265 -28.20 10.83 -2.87
C GLU A 265 -26.82 10.15 -2.93
N TRP A 266 -26.05 10.21 -1.84
CA TRP A 266 -24.65 9.77 -1.77
C TRP A 266 -24.41 8.34 -2.30
N TRP A 267 -25.39 7.44 -2.13
CA TRP A 267 -25.32 6.06 -2.59
C TRP A 267 -25.19 5.93 -4.11
N LYS A 268 -25.67 6.92 -4.90
CA LYS A 268 -25.44 6.97 -6.36
C LYS A 268 -23.97 7.12 -6.72
N TYR A 269 -23.15 7.60 -5.80
CA TYR A 269 -21.70 7.76 -5.94
C TYR A 269 -20.92 6.71 -5.13
N GLY A 270 -21.61 5.84 -4.38
CA GLY A 270 -21.05 4.86 -3.46
C GLY A 270 -20.66 5.46 -2.10
N GLY A 271 -20.32 6.75 -2.03
CA GLY A 271 -20.02 7.47 -0.80
C GLY A 271 -18.54 7.44 -0.38
N GLY A 272 -17.76 6.46 -0.83
CA GLY A 272 -16.34 6.30 -0.49
C GLY A 272 -16.12 5.43 0.74
N GLY A 273 -15.19 5.79 1.63
CA GLY A 273 -14.92 5.09 2.89
C GLY A 273 -14.13 3.78 2.77
N THR A 274 -13.57 3.50 1.60
CA THR A 274 -12.83 2.28 1.24
C THR A 274 -11.66 1.93 2.19
N VAL A 275 -11.60 0.70 2.69
CA VAL A 275 -10.57 0.20 3.62
C VAL A 275 -9.41 -0.40 2.80
N TRP A 276 -8.53 0.44 2.27
CA TRP A 276 -7.55 -0.01 1.26
C TRP A 276 -6.17 -0.41 1.80
N ASN A 277 -5.85 -0.17 3.08
CA ASN A 277 -4.59 -0.61 3.69
C ASN A 277 -4.69 -0.88 5.21
N ALA A 278 -5.00 0.13 6.01
CA ALA A 278 -4.96 0.07 7.48
C ALA A 278 -5.90 -0.98 8.09
N MET A 279 -5.32 -2.05 8.61
CA MET A 279 -5.99 -3.10 9.38
C MET A 279 -5.00 -3.66 10.40
N THR A 280 -5.45 -3.86 11.65
CA THR A 280 -4.67 -4.49 12.73
C THR A 280 -5.61 -5.35 13.59
N TYR A 281 -5.06 -6.32 14.32
CA TYR A 281 -5.79 -7.16 15.28
C TYR A 281 -5.24 -6.94 16.70
N ASP A 282 -6.10 -6.93 17.70
CA ASP A 282 -5.75 -6.79 19.11
C ASP A 282 -6.26 -7.99 19.92
N PRO A 283 -5.37 -8.97 20.22
CA PRO A 283 -5.77 -10.15 20.99
C PRO A 283 -6.20 -9.81 22.42
N ALA A 284 -5.85 -8.63 22.96
CA ALA A 284 -6.22 -8.27 24.32
C ALA A 284 -7.69 -7.82 24.47
N PHE A 285 -8.36 -7.50 23.36
CA PHE A 285 -9.79 -7.15 23.34
C PHE A 285 -10.60 -7.98 22.33
N ASN A 286 -9.96 -8.91 21.60
CA ASN A 286 -10.52 -9.64 20.46
C ASN A 286 -11.12 -8.70 19.41
N ARG A 287 -10.36 -7.68 19.00
CA ARG A 287 -10.83 -6.60 18.11
C ARG A 287 -9.98 -6.46 16.87
N ILE A 288 -10.62 -6.03 15.79
CA ILE A 288 -9.95 -5.48 14.63
C ILE A 288 -10.08 -3.96 14.72
N TYR A 289 -8.99 -3.23 14.43
CA TYR A 289 -9.07 -1.80 14.14
C TYR A 289 -8.83 -1.61 12.64
N ILE A 290 -9.73 -0.89 11.98
CA ILE A 290 -9.64 -0.52 10.56
C ILE A 290 -9.52 0.99 10.43
N GLY A 291 -8.73 1.43 9.45
CA GLY A 291 -8.71 2.80 8.99
C GLY A 291 -9.57 2.97 7.74
N THR A 292 -10.44 3.97 7.69
CA THR A 292 -11.42 4.13 6.61
C THR A 292 -11.05 5.22 5.59
N GLY A 293 -11.55 5.04 4.38
CA GLY A 293 -11.25 5.90 3.23
C GLY A 293 -11.88 7.30 3.27
N ASN A 294 -11.49 8.08 2.26
CA ASN A 294 -12.01 9.39 1.91
C ASN A 294 -13.40 9.28 1.25
N GLY A 295 -14.10 10.41 1.14
CA GLY A 295 -15.43 10.45 0.53
C GLY A 295 -15.39 10.36 -1.00
N GLY A 296 -16.37 9.68 -1.59
CA GLY A 296 -16.59 9.61 -3.04
C GLY A 296 -17.93 10.26 -3.43
N PRO A 297 -17.96 11.40 -4.15
CA PRO A 297 -16.83 12.24 -4.54
C PRO A 297 -16.16 12.96 -3.34
N TRP A 298 -14.94 13.47 -3.54
CA TRP A 298 -14.22 14.26 -2.53
C TRP A 298 -15.00 15.54 -2.17
N ASN A 299 -15.66 16.17 -3.15
CA ASN A 299 -16.44 17.39 -2.93
C ASN A 299 -17.69 17.12 -2.08
N TRP A 300 -17.60 17.51 -0.81
CA TRP A 300 -18.65 17.29 0.18
C TRP A 300 -19.99 17.97 -0.19
N LYS A 301 -19.98 19.06 -0.97
CA LYS A 301 -21.22 19.74 -1.42
C LYS A 301 -21.98 18.94 -2.47
N VAL A 302 -21.31 18.03 -3.17
CA VAL A 302 -21.93 17.04 -4.07
C VAL A 302 -22.33 15.80 -3.28
N ARG A 303 -21.42 15.27 -2.47
CA ARG A 303 -21.59 14.01 -1.73
C ARG A 303 -22.61 14.08 -0.60
N ASN A 304 -22.62 15.18 0.15
CA ASN A 304 -23.38 15.38 1.40
C ASN A 304 -23.88 16.84 1.51
N PRO A 305 -24.82 17.29 0.64
CA PRO A 305 -25.14 18.71 0.42
C PRO A 305 -25.70 19.47 1.64
N LYS A 306 -26.33 18.80 2.63
CA LYS A 306 -26.77 19.45 3.88
C LYS A 306 -25.70 19.47 4.97
N GLY A 307 -24.51 18.94 4.69
CA GLY A 307 -23.45 18.73 5.70
C GLY A 307 -23.78 17.58 6.66
N GLY A 308 -23.12 17.58 7.81
CA GLY A 308 -23.07 16.43 8.72
C GLY A 308 -21.79 15.60 8.50
N ASP A 309 -21.48 14.75 9.48
CA ASP A 309 -20.17 14.12 9.62
C ASP A 309 -19.80 13.09 8.55
N ALA A 310 -20.79 12.56 7.81
CA ALA A 310 -20.63 11.51 6.81
C ALA A 310 -19.87 10.28 7.38
N LEU A 311 -20.38 9.70 8.47
CA LEU A 311 -19.76 8.54 9.12
C LEU A 311 -19.85 7.27 8.26
N PHE A 312 -18.83 6.41 8.20
CA PHE A 312 -17.53 6.47 8.87
C PHE A 312 -16.40 6.88 7.90
N LEU A 313 -16.54 7.97 7.13
CA LEU A 313 -15.40 8.50 6.36
C LEU A 313 -14.25 8.92 7.29
N ALA A 314 -13.01 8.72 6.84
CA ALA A 314 -11.79 9.15 7.54
C ALA A 314 -11.83 8.95 9.06
N SER A 315 -11.99 7.70 9.45
CA SER A 315 -12.17 7.24 10.83
C SER A 315 -11.29 6.04 11.13
N ILE A 316 -10.91 5.91 12.39
CA ILE A 316 -10.54 4.63 13.00
C ILE A 316 -11.85 3.98 13.47
N VAL A 317 -12.11 2.74 13.08
CA VAL A 317 -13.28 1.97 13.52
C VAL A 317 -12.82 0.67 14.18
N ALA A 318 -13.36 0.36 15.36
CA ALA A 318 -13.15 -0.90 16.05
C ALA A 318 -14.32 -1.85 15.80
N LEU A 319 -13.99 -3.07 15.39
CA LEU A 319 -14.93 -4.16 15.16
C LEU A 319 -14.61 -5.33 16.09
N ASP A 320 -15.65 -6.06 16.50
CA ASP A 320 -15.51 -7.40 17.09
C ASP A 320 -14.90 -8.36 16.05
N ALA A 321 -13.83 -9.05 16.42
CA ALA A 321 -13.03 -9.80 15.45
C ALA A 321 -13.72 -11.08 14.92
N ASP A 322 -14.64 -11.65 15.69
CA ASP A 322 -15.36 -12.87 15.31
C ASP A 322 -16.59 -12.58 14.43
N THR A 323 -17.31 -11.50 14.71
CA THR A 323 -18.61 -11.18 14.10
C THR A 323 -18.60 -9.98 13.16
N GLY A 324 -17.56 -9.15 13.18
CA GLY A 324 -17.49 -7.91 12.40
C GLY A 324 -18.39 -6.79 12.91
N LYS A 325 -19.05 -6.96 14.06
CA LYS A 325 -19.95 -5.96 14.64
C LYS A 325 -19.19 -4.72 15.11
N TYR A 326 -19.80 -3.57 14.89
CA TYR A 326 -19.33 -2.28 15.38
C TYR A 326 -19.16 -2.24 16.91
N VAL A 327 -18.05 -1.67 17.39
CA VAL A 327 -17.76 -1.47 18.82
C VAL A 327 -17.61 0.02 19.17
N TRP A 328 -16.67 0.72 18.54
CA TRP A 328 -16.45 2.16 18.70
C TRP A 328 -15.85 2.76 17.42
N HIS A 329 -15.88 4.08 17.27
CA HIS A 329 -15.11 4.78 16.23
C HIS A 329 -14.50 6.07 16.79
N TYR A 330 -13.47 6.58 16.12
CA TYR A 330 -12.98 7.94 16.26
C TYR A 330 -12.78 8.52 14.85
N GLN A 331 -13.46 9.62 14.54
CA GLN A 331 -13.40 10.25 13.21
C GLN A 331 -12.36 11.37 13.19
N GLU A 332 -11.36 11.23 12.34
CA GLU A 332 -10.20 12.13 12.25
C GLU A 332 -10.46 13.31 11.29
N ASN A 333 -11.30 13.12 10.27
CA ASN A 333 -11.75 14.18 9.36
C ASN A 333 -13.27 14.17 9.14
N PRO A 334 -14.06 14.78 10.05
CA PRO A 334 -15.49 14.96 9.86
C PRO A 334 -15.84 15.70 8.57
N ASN A 335 -16.80 15.13 7.82
CA ASN A 335 -17.21 15.58 6.50
C ASN A 335 -16.03 15.79 5.53
N GLU A 336 -15.12 14.82 5.48
CA GLU A 336 -13.90 14.76 4.65
C GLU A 336 -14.05 15.41 3.25
N ALA A 337 -13.09 16.24 2.82
CA ALA A 337 -13.24 17.15 1.68
C ALA A 337 -12.02 17.27 0.74
N TRP A 338 -10.92 16.55 1.00
CA TRP A 338 -9.58 16.76 0.44
C TRP A 338 -8.78 15.46 0.15
N ASP A 339 -9.43 14.30 0.07
CA ASP A 339 -8.74 12.99 0.07
C ASP A 339 -7.90 12.76 1.36
N TYR A 340 -8.36 13.30 2.49
CA TYR A 340 -7.77 13.03 3.81
C TYR A 340 -8.37 11.77 4.43
N ASN A 341 -7.98 10.62 3.88
CA ASN A 341 -8.33 9.32 4.44
C ASN A 341 -7.51 8.94 5.69
N SER A 342 -8.03 7.93 6.41
CA SER A 342 -7.49 7.38 7.65
C SER A 342 -6.90 5.97 7.46
N THR A 343 -6.49 5.64 6.24
CA THR A 343 -6.04 4.31 5.80
C THR A 343 -4.53 4.05 5.97
N MET A 344 -3.86 4.78 6.86
CA MET A 344 -2.43 4.65 7.17
C MET A 344 -2.23 3.64 8.30
N ASP A 345 -1.04 3.03 8.39
CA ASP A 345 -0.86 1.91 9.30
C ASP A 345 -1.11 2.29 10.78
N ILE A 346 -1.76 1.39 11.49
CA ILE A 346 -2.31 1.59 12.83
C ILE A 346 -1.46 0.79 13.82
N GLU A 347 -0.63 1.47 14.59
CA GLU A 347 0.34 0.86 15.51
C GLU A 347 -0.24 0.73 16.93
N LEU A 348 -0.03 -0.43 17.57
CA LEU A 348 -0.54 -0.70 18.92
C LEU A 348 0.62 -0.79 19.92
N ALA A 349 0.55 0.02 20.98
CA ALA A 349 1.58 0.05 22.03
C ALA A 349 0.97 0.08 23.44
N THR A 350 1.79 -0.19 24.46
CA THR A 350 1.44 0.18 25.84
C THR A 350 2.41 1.27 26.28
N LEU A 351 1.90 2.48 26.50
CA LEU A 351 2.71 3.64 26.87
C LEU A 351 2.44 4.05 28.33
N SER A 352 3.42 4.65 28.98
CA SER A 352 3.20 5.34 30.27
C SER A 352 2.68 6.75 30.01
N ILE A 353 1.45 7.02 30.43
CA ILE A 353 0.76 8.31 30.26
C ILE A 353 0.20 8.69 31.63
N ASP A 354 0.50 9.90 32.10
CA ASP A 354 0.18 10.35 33.47
C ASP A 354 0.66 9.36 34.56
N GLY A 355 1.82 8.74 34.32
CA GLY A 355 2.41 7.72 35.20
C GLY A 355 1.71 6.36 35.19
N LYS A 356 0.74 6.13 34.29
CA LYS A 356 -0.05 4.89 34.22
C LYS A 356 0.14 4.17 32.87
N PRO A 357 0.21 2.83 32.84
CA PRO A 357 0.22 2.09 31.59
C PRO A 357 -1.13 2.21 30.87
N ARG A 358 -1.10 2.64 29.61
CA ARG A 358 -2.28 2.79 28.75
C ARG A 358 -2.10 2.00 27.46
N LYS A 359 -3.10 1.18 27.12
CA LYS A 359 -3.17 0.47 25.84
C LYS A 359 -3.62 1.44 24.77
N VAL A 360 -2.68 1.90 23.96
CA VAL A 360 -2.90 2.92 22.94
C VAL A 360 -2.91 2.36 21.54
N LEU A 361 -3.55 3.11 20.67
CA LEU A 361 -3.45 3.07 19.22
C LEU A 361 -2.79 4.38 18.78
N MET A 362 -1.80 4.27 17.91
CA MET A 362 -1.04 5.37 17.31
C MET A 362 -1.33 5.40 15.81
N HIS A 363 -1.64 6.57 15.27
CA HIS A 363 -2.00 6.71 13.86
C HIS A 363 -1.61 8.10 13.31
N ALA A 364 -1.06 8.12 12.10
CA ALA A 364 -0.60 9.33 11.42
C ALA A 364 -1.32 9.49 10.06
N PRO A 365 -2.61 9.82 10.01
CA PRO A 365 -3.34 9.94 8.75
C PRO A 365 -2.85 11.10 7.86
N LYS A 366 -3.38 11.16 6.64
CA LYS A 366 -3.00 12.15 5.62
C LYS A 366 -3.13 13.59 6.09
N ASN A 367 -4.07 13.86 7.01
CA ASN A 367 -4.49 15.18 7.45
C ASN A 367 -3.39 16.01 8.18
N GLY A 368 -2.26 15.38 8.53
CA GLY A 368 -1.08 16.06 9.09
C GLY A 368 -1.03 16.14 10.62
N PHE A 369 -1.94 15.46 11.32
CA PHE A 369 -1.88 15.22 12.77
C PHE A 369 -1.43 13.78 13.06
N PHE A 370 -0.83 13.57 14.23
CA PHE A 370 -0.60 12.25 14.82
C PHE A 370 -1.56 12.07 15.98
N TYR A 371 -2.35 11.00 15.97
CA TYR A 371 -3.38 10.72 16.97
C TYR A 371 -2.90 9.63 17.93
N LEU A 372 -3.16 9.85 19.21
CA LEU A 372 -3.02 8.85 20.26
C LEU A 372 -4.41 8.56 20.84
N VAL A 373 -4.89 7.34 20.68
CA VAL A 373 -6.25 6.92 21.04
C VAL A 373 -6.20 5.76 22.04
N ASP A 374 -7.06 5.78 23.06
CA ASP A 374 -7.25 4.65 23.94
C ASP A 374 -8.00 3.53 23.20
N ARG A 375 -7.30 2.44 22.86
CA ARG A 375 -7.88 1.40 22.00
C ARG A 375 -8.94 0.52 22.69
N ALA A 376 -9.05 0.62 24.01
CA ALA A 376 -10.13 -0.04 24.74
C ALA A 376 -11.48 0.68 24.53
N SER A 377 -11.47 2.00 24.31
CA SER A 377 -12.69 2.83 24.32
C SER A 377 -12.90 3.74 23.10
N GLY A 378 -11.88 3.91 22.24
CA GLY A 378 -11.92 4.88 21.14
C GLY A 378 -11.73 6.33 21.59
N LYS A 379 -11.45 6.58 22.87
CA LYS A 379 -11.29 7.94 23.40
C LYS A 379 -9.94 8.53 22.98
N LEU A 380 -9.98 9.70 22.34
CA LEU A 380 -8.79 10.50 22.08
C LEU A 380 -8.03 10.82 23.38
N ILE A 381 -6.72 10.63 23.36
CA ILE A 381 -5.80 11.02 24.44
C ILE A 381 -5.12 12.33 24.06
N SER A 382 -4.55 12.41 22.85
CA SER A 382 -3.88 13.61 22.34
C SER A 382 -3.76 13.56 20.81
N ALA A 383 -3.64 14.73 20.17
CA ALA A 383 -3.34 14.83 18.75
C ALA A 383 -2.65 16.15 18.39
N GLU A 384 -1.48 16.08 17.76
CA GLU A 384 -0.68 17.24 17.36
C GLU A 384 -0.12 17.15 15.94
N LYS A 385 0.28 18.30 15.39
CA LYS A 385 0.72 18.44 14.01
C LYS A 385 2.12 17.85 13.77
N ILE A 386 2.22 16.88 12.86
CA ILE A 386 3.50 16.30 12.40
C ILE A 386 4.15 17.07 11.25
N GLY A 387 3.37 17.90 10.53
CA GLY A 387 3.84 18.72 9.42
C GLY A 387 3.06 20.04 9.30
N LYS A 388 3.17 20.69 8.14
CA LYS A 388 2.40 21.91 7.85
C LYS A 388 0.94 21.55 7.56
N VAL A 389 0.03 22.15 8.32
CA VAL A 389 -1.43 21.92 8.23
C VAL A 389 -2.16 23.27 8.19
N THR A 390 -2.97 23.49 7.14
CA THR A 390 -3.75 24.72 6.95
C THR A 390 -5.27 24.53 7.02
N TRP A 391 -5.79 23.30 6.93
CA TRP A 391 -7.25 23.06 7.00
C TRP A 391 -7.82 23.20 8.42
N ALA A 392 -7.05 22.84 9.45
CA ALA A 392 -7.41 22.96 10.86
C ALA A 392 -6.31 23.63 11.68
N SER A 393 -6.69 24.43 12.68
CA SER A 393 -5.75 25.12 13.57
C SER A 393 -5.19 24.17 14.64
N GLY A 394 -5.99 23.23 15.13
CA GLY A 394 -5.65 22.17 16.08
C GLY A 394 -6.79 21.16 16.22
N ILE A 395 -6.68 20.22 17.17
CA ILE A 395 -7.77 19.33 17.61
C ILE A 395 -8.23 19.80 18.99
N ASP A 396 -9.52 20.06 19.17
CA ASP A 396 -10.08 20.34 20.50
C ASP A 396 -10.23 19.04 21.28
N LEU A 397 -9.39 18.86 22.31
CA LEU A 397 -9.38 17.66 23.16
C LEU A 397 -10.66 17.49 24.00
N LYS A 398 -11.52 18.52 24.14
CA LYS A 398 -12.81 18.39 24.84
C LYS A 398 -13.86 17.69 23.98
N THR A 399 -13.94 18.04 22.71
CA THR A 399 -14.88 17.45 21.74
C THR A 399 -14.27 16.29 20.95
N GLY A 400 -12.94 16.19 20.91
CA GLY A 400 -12.20 15.29 20.04
C GLY A 400 -12.21 15.71 18.57
N ARG A 401 -12.59 16.95 18.24
CA ARG A 401 -12.85 17.38 16.85
C ARG A 401 -11.82 18.37 16.33
N PRO A 402 -11.54 18.37 15.01
CA PRO A 402 -10.72 19.41 14.39
C PRO A 402 -11.35 20.80 14.50
N ILE A 403 -10.50 21.80 14.71
CA ILE A 403 -10.89 23.22 14.66
C ILE A 403 -10.65 23.71 13.24
N ASP A 404 -11.65 23.53 12.37
CA ASP A 404 -11.61 23.93 10.95
C ASP A 404 -11.26 25.42 10.79
N VAL A 405 -10.35 25.73 9.87
CA VAL A 405 -9.97 27.10 9.49
C VAL A 405 -10.93 27.60 8.40
N PRO A 406 -11.70 28.69 8.63
CA PRO A 406 -12.70 29.17 7.68
C PRO A 406 -12.16 29.37 6.26
N GLY A 407 -12.93 28.95 5.26
CA GLY A 407 -12.57 29.07 3.83
C GLY A 407 -11.65 27.97 3.28
N ASN A 408 -11.13 27.06 4.12
CA ASN A 408 -10.28 25.95 3.67
C ASN A 408 -11.06 24.77 3.07
N ARG A 409 -12.41 24.82 3.00
CA ARG A 409 -13.22 23.89 2.22
C ARG A 409 -13.62 24.53 0.88
N TYR A 410 -12.70 25.31 0.30
CA TYR A 410 -12.75 25.93 -1.04
C TYR A 410 -14.05 26.69 -1.34
N GLU A 411 -14.69 27.26 -0.31
CA GLU A 411 -15.97 27.96 -0.45
C GLU A 411 -15.84 29.27 -1.22
N ASN A 412 -14.69 29.93 -1.09
CA ASN A 412 -14.40 31.25 -1.66
C ASN A 412 -13.62 31.18 -2.99
N GLY A 413 -13.36 29.97 -3.51
CA GLY A 413 -12.58 29.74 -4.73
C GLY A 413 -11.41 28.77 -4.53
N PRO A 414 -10.44 28.73 -5.47
CA PRO A 414 -9.27 27.86 -5.38
C PRO A 414 -8.37 28.20 -4.18
N ILE A 415 -7.93 27.17 -3.47
CA ILE A 415 -7.03 27.28 -2.31
C ILE A 415 -5.81 26.37 -2.47
N ALA A 416 -4.65 26.81 -1.99
CA ALA A 416 -3.45 25.98 -1.88
C ALA A 416 -3.40 25.34 -0.48
N GLN A 417 -3.75 24.07 -0.41
CA GLN A 417 -4.05 23.36 0.82
C GLN A 417 -2.88 22.51 1.28
N TRP A 418 -2.49 22.64 2.55
CA TRP A 418 -1.54 21.76 3.21
C TRP A 418 -2.26 20.91 4.27
N PRO A 419 -2.07 19.58 4.29
CA PRO A 419 -1.32 18.77 3.31
C PRO A 419 -2.02 18.67 1.93
N GLY A 420 -1.31 18.23 0.89
CA GLY A 420 -1.90 17.85 -0.40
C GLY A 420 -2.69 16.53 -0.32
N THR A 421 -3.20 16.07 -1.46
CA THR A 421 -3.92 14.78 -1.63
C THR A 421 -3.09 13.57 -1.18
N TYR A 422 -1.75 13.67 -1.31
CA TYR A 422 -0.84 12.66 -0.80
C TYR A 422 -0.73 12.65 0.75
N GLY A 423 -1.19 13.70 1.43
CA GLY A 423 -1.09 13.85 2.88
C GLY A 423 0.29 14.22 3.40
N THR A 424 0.42 14.42 4.72
CA THR A 424 1.73 14.46 5.40
C THR A 424 2.31 13.07 5.62
N HIS A 425 1.47 12.05 5.64
CA HIS A 425 1.85 10.64 5.65
C HIS A 425 0.84 9.87 4.80
N ASN A 426 1.27 8.76 4.22
CA ASN A 426 0.48 7.93 3.31
C ASN A 426 0.85 6.46 3.55
N TRP A 427 0.48 5.55 2.66
CA TRP A 427 0.60 4.09 2.77
C TRP A 427 1.98 3.51 3.13
N GLN A 428 3.06 4.31 3.12
CA GLN A 428 4.40 3.83 3.46
C GLN A 428 4.50 3.62 4.97
N PRO A 429 4.75 2.39 5.46
CA PRO A 429 4.75 2.11 6.90
C PRO A 429 5.61 3.07 7.73
N MET A 430 5.05 3.52 8.85
CA MET A 430 5.86 3.94 9.99
C MET A 430 6.33 2.71 10.79
N SER A 431 7.17 2.92 11.80
CA SER A 431 7.60 1.88 12.73
C SER A 431 7.73 2.45 14.14
N PHE A 432 7.40 1.68 15.16
CA PHE A 432 7.51 2.08 16.57
C PHE A 432 8.51 1.21 17.32
N SER A 433 9.51 1.84 17.95
CA SER A 433 10.44 1.12 18.83
C SER A 433 10.00 1.23 20.30
N PRO A 434 9.67 0.11 20.98
CA PRO A 434 9.37 0.13 22.41
C PRO A 434 10.60 0.50 23.26
N GLN A 435 11.83 0.33 22.74
CA GLN A 435 13.06 0.71 23.45
C GLN A 435 13.27 2.22 23.54
N THR A 436 12.93 2.96 22.47
CA THR A 436 13.06 4.43 22.45
C THR A 436 11.75 5.12 22.81
N SER A 437 10.62 4.40 22.73
CA SER A 437 9.25 4.95 22.76
C SER A 437 9.03 6.02 21.68
N LEU A 438 9.52 5.78 20.47
CA LEU A 438 9.39 6.71 19.33
C LEU A 438 8.75 6.00 18.13
N ALA A 439 7.88 6.74 17.41
CA ALA A 439 7.37 6.35 16.10
C ALA A 439 8.18 7.04 14.98
N TYR A 440 8.60 6.29 13.96
CA TYR A 440 9.48 6.73 12.88
C TYR A 440 8.70 6.92 11.59
N ILE A 441 8.29 8.16 11.34
CA ILE A 441 7.30 8.51 10.33
C ILE A 441 8.01 9.04 9.07
N PRO A 442 7.81 8.42 7.89
CA PRO A 442 8.11 9.05 6.61
C PRO A 442 7.08 10.17 6.38
N THR A 443 7.55 11.41 6.50
CA THR A 443 6.70 12.63 6.43
C THR A 443 6.94 13.41 5.14
N ILE A 444 5.85 13.97 4.63
CA ILE A 444 5.70 14.54 3.29
C ILE A 444 5.25 15.99 3.44
N HIS A 445 5.94 16.90 2.74
CA HIS A 445 5.66 18.33 2.76
C HIS A 445 5.28 18.76 1.34
N GLN A 446 4.04 18.45 0.94
CA GLN A 446 3.43 18.84 -0.34
C GLN A 446 2.07 19.50 -0.09
N ALA A 447 1.67 20.37 -1.02
CA ALA A 447 0.31 20.90 -1.15
C ALA A 447 -0.23 20.66 -2.55
N ASP A 448 -1.57 20.65 -2.67
CA ASP A 448 -2.28 20.67 -3.95
C ASP A 448 -3.31 21.81 -3.96
N ILE A 449 -3.84 22.15 -5.13
CA ILE A 449 -4.93 23.12 -5.28
C ILE A 449 -6.27 22.39 -5.20
N TYR A 450 -7.18 22.90 -4.37
CA TYR A 450 -8.57 22.44 -4.30
C TYR A 450 -9.51 23.57 -4.73
N SER A 451 -10.50 23.23 -5.54
CA SER A 451 -11.45 24.18 -6.10
C SER A 451 -12.75 23.48 -6.50
N ALA A 452 -13.87 24.16 -6.26
CA ALA A 452 -15.16 23.86 -6.89
C ALA A 452 -15.64 25.03 -7.78
N LYS A 453 -14.75 25.95 -8.18
CA LYS A 453 -15.10 27.12 -8.99
C LYS A 453 -15.72 26.70 -10.32
N GLY A 454 -16.90 27.24 -10.63
CA GLY A 454 -17.65 26.94 -11.87
C GLY A 454 -18.38 25.58 -11.86
N LEU A 455 -18.26 24.79 -10.79
CA LEU A 455 -18.98 23.52 -10.63
C LEU A 455 -20.24 23.76 -9.79
N ALA A 456 -21.42 23.58 -10.40
CA ALA A 456 -22.68 23.57 -9.69
C ALA A 456 -22.94 22.17 -9.12
N PRO A 457 -22.96 21.94 -7.79
CA PRO A 457 -22.98 20.58 -7.23
C PRO A 457 -24.20 19.74 -7.65
N LYS A 458 -25.36 20.39 -7.84
CA LYS A 458 -26.60 19.76 -8.31
C LYS A 458 -26.55 19.26 -9.77
N ASP A 459 -25.66 19.84 -10.58
CA ASP A 459 -25.56 19.56 -12.02
C ASP A 459 -24.36 18.64 -12.33
N TRP A 460 -23.52 18.35 -11.32
CA TRP A 460 -22.41 17.42 -11.45
C TRP A 460 -22.90 15.99 -11.67
N LYS A 461 -22.27 15.30 -12.61
CA LYS A 461 -22.56 13.90 -12.93
C LYS A 461 -21.27 13.10 -12.91
N ARG A 462 -21.39 11.85 -12.44
CA ARG A 462 -20.31 10.87 -12.50
C ARG A 462 -19.99 10.52 -13.96
N THR A 463 -18.72 10.50 -14.32
CA THR A 463 -18.26 9.98 -15.61
C THR A 463 -17.76 8.54 -15.42
N PRO A 464 -18.26 7.55 -16.20
CA PRO A 464 -17.76 6.17 -16.13
C PRO A 464 -16.26 6.06 -16.42
N ASP A 465 -15.60 5.15 -15.72
CA ASP A 465 -14.17 4.83 -15.85
C ASP A 465 -13.16 5.97 -15.60
N SER A 466 -13.58 7.16 -15.22
CA SER A 466 -12.70 8.27 -14.83
C SER A 466 -12.52 8.35 -13.30
N TRP A 467 -11.57 9.17 -12.85
CA TRP A 467 -11.67 9.75 -11.51
C TRP A 467 -12.85 10.74 -11.43
N ASN A 468 -13.47 10.83 -10.26
CA ASN A 468 -14.76 11.45 -9.98
C ASN A 468 -14.68 12.22 -8.65
N THR A 469 -13.70 13.11 -8.52
CA THR A 469 -13.42 13.86 -7.28
C THR A 469 -14.46 14.94 -6.97
N GLY A 470 -15.24 15.39 -7.97
CA GLY A 470 -16.15 16.53 -7.85
C GLY A 470 -15.44 17.89 -7.75
N MET A 471 -14.16 17.96 -8.09
CA MET A 471 -13.34 19.19 -8.10
C MET A 471 -13.27 19.81 -9.50
N SER A 472 -12.79 21.06 -9.59
CA SER A 472 -12.54 21.77 -10.85
C SER A 472 -11.17 22.47 -10.84
N GLY A 473 -10.56 22.61 -12.02
CA GLY A 473 -9.27 23.29 -12.20
C GLY A 473 -8.05 22.36 -12.09
N ASP A 474 -6.92 22.90 -11.64
CA ASP A 474 -5.64 22.19 -11.48
C ASP A 474 -5.63 21.30 -10.22
N VAL A 475 -6.35 20.17 -10.28
CA VAL A 475 -6.42 19.17 -9.21
C VAL A 475 -5.16 18.29 -9.20
N GLY A 476 -4.00 18.94 -9.13
CA GLY A 476 -2.69 18.31 -9.14
C GLY A 476 -1.51 19.21 -8.80
N GLY A 477 -1.74 20.51 -8.58
CA GLY A 477 -0.72 21.42 -8.04
C GLY A 477 0.36 21.85 -9.04
N LEU A 478 0.11 21.77 -10.36
CA LEU A 478 1.05 22.27 -11.38
C LEU A 478 1.27 23.78 -11.31
N SER A 479 0.29 24.52 -10.78
CA SER A 479 0.37 25.95 -10.47
C SER A 479 1.08 26.26 -9.14
N ILE A 480 1.50 25.25 -8.38
CA ILE A 480 2.32 25.41 -7.17
C ILE A 480 3.78 25.18 -7.54
N ASP A 481 4.65 26.09 -7.07
CA ASP A 481 6.10 25.92 -7.20
C ASP A 481 6.58 24.67 -6.45
N ALA A 482 6.83 23.61 -7.21
CA ALA A 482 7.24 22.30 -6.72
C ALA A 482 8.60 22.31 -5.98
N ASN A 483 9.41 23.37 -6.09
CA ASN A 483 10.63 23.54 -5.30
C ASN A 483 10.34 23.77 -3.81
N LYS A 484 9.10 24.13 -3.46
CA LYS A 484 8.63 24.27 -2.07
C LYS A 484 8.24 22.93 -1.44
N PHE A 485 8.25 21.84 -2.21
CA PHE A 485 7.92 20.51 -1.70
C PHE A 485 9.16 19.76 -1.22
N SER A 486 9.03 19.06 -0.10
CA SER A 486 10.12 18.32 0.53
C SER A 486 9.60 17.10 1.31
N SER A 487 10.50 16.39 1.98
CA SER A 487 10.17 15.26 2.86
C SER A 487 11.15 15.16 4.02
N THR A 488 10.73 14.52 5.10
CA THR A 488 11.58 14.24 6.27
C THR A 488 11.31 12.83 6.82
N LEU A 489 12.35 12.17 7.32
CA LEU A 489 12.21 11.10 8.30
C LEU A 489 12.15 11.74 9.69
N GLN A 490 11.09 11.44 10.45
CA GLN A 490 10.82 12.06 11.75
C GLN A 490 10.67 10.99 12.82
N ALA A 491 11.39 11.12 13.93
CA ALA A 491 11.08 10.38 15.15
C ALA A 491 10.16 11.21 16.04
N TRP A 492 8.94 10.75 16.21
CA TRP A 492 7.89 11.35 17.04
C TRP A 492 7.86 10.69 18.41
N ASP A 493 7.84 11.50 19.47
CA ASP A 493 7.54 11.05 20.83
C ASP A 493 6.00 11.11 20.99
N PRO A 494 5.29 9.97 21.00
CA PRO A 494 3.83 9.94 21.01
C PRO A 494 3.24 10.42 22.35
N VAL A 495 4.00 10.36 23.45
CA VAL A 495 3.55 10.83 24.77
C VAL A 495 3.70 12.35 24.87
N LYS A 496 4.83 12.90 24.40
CA LYS A 496 5.07 14.35 24.38
C LYS A 496 4.47 15.07 23.18
N GLN A 497 3.97 14.34 22.19
CA GLN A 497 3.38 14.88 20.96
C GLN A 497 4.31 15.87 20.23
N GLN A 498 5.59 15.51 20.13
CA GLN A 498 6.60 16.32 19.45
C GLN A 498 7.67 15.46 18.78
N ALA A 499 8.35 16.02 17.77
CA ALA A 499 9.48 15.36 17.15
C ALA A 499 10.71 15.42 18.07
N LYS A 500 11.30 14.26 18.39
CA LYS A 500 12.59 14.19 19.08
C LYS A 500 13.75 14.51 18.14
N TRP A 501 13.63 14.11 16.86
CA TRP A 501 14.55 14.49 15.79
C TRP A 501 13.85 14.43 14.42
N LYS A 502 14.39 15.15 13.44
CA LYS A 502 13.98 15.10 12.03
C LYS A 502 15.22 15.10 11.13
N VAL A 503 15.17 14.36 10.02
CA VAL A 503 16.21 14.32 8.99
C VAL A 503 15.57 14.59 7.64
N SER A 504 16.10 15.56 6.88
CA SER A 504 15.64 15.82 5.50
C SER A 504 15.90 14.63 4.59
N THR A 505 14.89 14.23 3.83
CA THR A 505 14.96 13.13 2.86
C THR A 505 14.85 13.66 1.43
N PRO A 506 15.41 12.95 0.42
CA PRO A 506 15.37 13.41 -0.96
C PRO A 506 13.94 13.39 -1.50
N GLY A 507 13.59 14.38 -2.33
CA GLY A 507 12.28 14.43 -2.98
C GLY A 507 11.12 14.66 -1.99
N VAL A 508 9.97 14.09 -2.32
CA VAL A 508 8.70 14.29 -1.58
C VAL A 508 8.13 13.00 -0.99
N VAL A 509 8.41 11.86 -1.61
CA VAL A 509 7.96 10.54 -1.18
C VAL A 509 9.18 9.63 -1.07
N ASN A 510 9.27 8.91 0.04
CA ASN A 510 10.31 7.93 0.34
C ASN A 510 9.65 6.68 0.92
N GLY A 511 10.38 5.57 1.01
CA GLY A 511 9.84 4.30 1.48
C GLY A 511 9.50 4.27 2.97
N GLY A 512 8.79 3.20 3.34
CA GLY A 512 8.44 2.89 4.73
C GLY A 512 9.66 2.62 5.60
N THR A 513 9.46 2.61 6.91
CA THR A 513 10.50 2.43 7.92
C THR A 513 10.43 1.05 8.58
N MET A 514 11.57 0.61 9.12
CA MET A 514 11.65 -0.52 10.06
C MET A 514 12.58 -0.13 11.19
N ALA A 515 12.16 -0.32 12.42
CA ALA A 515 13.00 -0.17 13.61
C ALA A 515 13.56 -1.52 14.08
N THR A 516 14.71 -1.52 14.75
CA THR A 516 15.28 -2.75 15.35
C THR A 516 15.76 -2.54 16.78
N ALA A 517 15.80 -3.64 17.55
CA ALA A 517 16.40 -3.68 18.89
C ALA A 517 17.91 -3.39 18.90
N GLY A 518 18.57 -3.46 17.72
CA GLY A 518 19.93 -2.97 17.49
C GLY A 518 20.05 -1.44 17.44
N LYS A 519 19.04 -0.68 17.88
CA LYS A 519 18.98 0.80 17.88
C LYS A 519 19.08 1.42 16.48
N LEU A 520 18.52 0.74 15.47
CA LEU A 520 18.52 1.21 14.09
C LEU A 520 17.11 1.52 13.59
N VAL A 521 17.04 2.44 12.64
CA VAL A 521 15.87 2.68 11.77
C VAL A 521 16.35 2.59 10.33
N PHE A 522 15.76 1.70 9.55
CA PHE A 522 16.05 1.55 8.12
C PHE A 522 15.00 2.29 7.29
N GLN A 523 15.43 2.93 6.20
CA GLN A 523 14.52 3.56 5.24
C GLN A 523 15.09 3.55 3.82
N GLY A 524 14.25 3.20 2.85
CA GLY A 524 14.50 3.37 1.42
C GLY A 524 14.14 4.78 0.93
N HIS A 525 14.91 5.33 0.00
CA HIS A 525 14.73 6.67 -0.55
C HIS A 525 14.50 6.68 -2.06
N VAL A 526 13.82 7.73 -2.56
CA VAL A 526 13.53 7.90 -3.99
C VAL A 526 14.76 8.23 -4.85
N ASP A 527 15.83 8.75 -4.24
CA ASP A 527 17.13 8.96 -4.91
C ASP A 527 17.84 7.65 -5.26
N GLY A 528 17.29 6.50 -4.85
CA GLY A 528 17.86 5.19 -5.07
C GLY A 528 18.75 4.70 -3.94
N SER A 529 18.77 5.38 -2.79
CA SER A 529 19.53 4.93 -1.63
C SER A 529 18.70 4.13 -0.63
N PHE A 530 19.34 3.16 0.02
CA PHE A 530 18.83 2.49 1.20
C PHE A 530 19.72 2.88 2.38
N ASN A 531 19.13 3.34 3.48
CA ASN A 531 19.84 4.02 4.57
C ASN A 531 19.51 3.39 5.92
N ALA A 532 20.46 3.43 6.86
CA ALA A 532 20.23 3.12 8.27
C ALA A 532 20.63 4.31 9.16
N TYR A 533 19.78 4.61 10.14
CA TYR A 533 19.91 5.72 11.08
C TYR A 533 19.94 5.20 12.51
N GLN A 534 20.62 5.90 13.42
CA GLN A 534 20.54 5.63 14.84
C GLN A 534 19.16 6.04 15.37
N ALA A 535 18.49 5.14 16.07
CA ALA A 535 17.08 5.24 16.43
C ALA A 535 16.76 6.37 17.44
N ASP A 536 17.74 6.79 18.23
CA ASP A 536 17.58 7.76 19.32
C ASP A 536 17.77 9.22 18.90
N ASN A 537 18.59 9.47 17.87
CA ASN A 537 19.04 10.81 17.45
C ASN A 537 19.02 11.08 15.93
N GLY A 538 18.77 10.07 15.08
CA GLY A 538 18.65 10.24 13.63
C GLY A 538 19.97 10.35 12.87
N LYS A 539 21.12 10.14 13.51
CA LYS A 539 22.43 10.10 12.81
C LYS A 539 22.45 8.98 11.77
N LYS A 540 22.73 9.30 10.50
CA LYS A 540 22.94 8.30 9.45
C LYS A 540 24.23 7.52 9.75
N LEU A 541 24.13 6.19 9.80
CA LEU A 541 25.25 5.29 10.10
C LEU A 541 25.68 4.45 8.89
N TRP A 542 24.76 4.23 7.94
CA TRP A 542 25.02 3.42 6.74
C TRP A 542 24.15 3.88 5.57
N ARG A 543 24.66 3.68 4.34
CA ARG A 543 23.98 3.95 3.07
C ARG A 543 24.46 2.97 2.00
N PHE A 544 23.53 2.51 1.16
CA PHE A 544 23.78 1.70 -0.02
C PHE A 544 23.05 2.28 -1.23
N GLU A 545 23.67 2.26 -2.40
CA GLU A 545 23.05 2.72 -3.65
C GLU A 545 22.41 1.53 -4.39
N ALA A 546 21.06 1.50 -4.42
CA ALA A 546 20.26 0.43 -5.02
C ALA A 546 20.13 0.53 -6.56
N GLY A 547 20.61 1.62 -7.17
CA GLY A 547 20.53 1.86 -8.62
C GLY A 547 19.11 2.11 -9.15
N VAL A 548 18.11 2.16 -8.25
CA VAL A 548 16.70 2.49 -8.49
C VAL A 548 16.06 2.88 -7.16
N SER A 549 15.01 3.70 -7.16
CA SER A 549 14.29 4.11 -5.95
C SER A 549 13.85 2.95 -5.06
N VAL A 550 13.98 3.15 -3.74
CA VAL A 550 13.60 2.16 -2.74
C VAL A 550 12.36 2.69 -2.00
N LEU A 551 11.17 2.28 -2.42
CA LEU A 551 9.90 2.75 -1.84
C LEU A 551 9.19 1.70 -0.98
N GLY A 552 9.60 0.43 -1.05
CA GLY A 552 9.04 -0.62 -0.19
C GLY A 552 9.54 -0.51 1.24
N ALA A 553 8.74 -1.01 2.19
CA ALA A 553 9.17 -1.15 3.56
C ALA A 553 10.21 -2.29 3.69
N PRO A 554 11.33 -2.08 4.42
CA PRO A 554 12.28 -3.13 4.70
C PRO A 554 11.77 -4.08 5.80
N ILE A 555 12.24 -5.33 5.78
CA ILE A 555 12.02 -6.32 6.84
C ILE A 555 13.35 -6.89 7.35
N SER A 556 13.35 -7.47 8.55
CA SER A 556 14.51 -8.20 9.10
C SER A 556 14.11 -9.50 9.78
N PHE A 557 14.87 -10.55 9.52
CA PHE A 557 14.57 -11.95 9.90
C PHE A 557 15.87 -12.75 10.07
N LEU A 558 15.77 -13.99 10.56
CA LEU A 558 16.89 -14.93 10.60
C LEU A 558 16.78 -15.98 9.49
N ALA A 559 17.92 -16.34 8.90
CA ALA A 559 18.06 -17.59 8.14
C ALA A 559 19.35 -18.29 8.58
N ASN A 560 19.25 -19.55 9.00
CA ASN A 560 20.36 -20.35 9.54
C ASN A 560 21.16 -19.61 10.64
N GLY A 561 20.47 -18.90 11.54
CA GLY A 561 21.07 -18.14 12.64
C GLY A 561 21.71 -16.80 12.24
N VAL A 562 21.73 -16.43 10.96
CA VAL A 562 22.25 -15.14 10.48
C VAL A 562 21.11 -14.14 10.30
N GLN A 563 21.26 -12.92 10.81
CA GLN A 563 20.33 -11.82 10.56
C GLN A 563 20.51 -11.25 9.16
N TYR A 564 19.37 -11.10 8.46
CA TYR A 564 19.26 -10.44 7.18
C TYR A 564 18.34 -9.22 7.26
N VAL A 565 18.51 -8.29 6.32
CA VAL A 565 17.56 -7.21 6.02
C VAL A 565 17.17 -7.31 4.55
N ALA A 566 15.89 -7.27 4.22
CA ALA A 566 15.39 -7.36 2.85
C ALA A 566 14.47 -6.20 2.50
N VAL A 567 14.54 -5.69 1.27
CA VAL A 567 13.69 -4.60 0.78
C VAL A 567 13.47 -4.71 -0.74
N LEU A 568 12.31 -4.26 -1.21
CA LEU A 568 12.03 -4.11 -2.64
C LEU A 568 12.39 -2.70 -3.15
N ALA A 569 13.04 -2.65 -4.31
CA ALA A 569 13.44 -1.44 -5.01
C ALA A 569 12.88 -1.44 -6.44
N ALA A 570 12.17 -0.37 -6.82
CA ALA A 570 11.51 -0.21 -8.11
C ALA A 570 11.16 1.27 -8.38
N PRO A 571 11.01 1.71 -9.65
CA PRO A 571 10.68 3.10 -9.99
C PRO A 571 9.33 3.56 -9.40
N PRO A 572 9.16 4.86 -9.07
CA PRO A 572 7.91 5.40 -8.56
C PRO A 572 6.79 5.31 -9.60
N SER A 573 5.60 4.91 -9.16
CA SER A 573 4.39 4.73 -9.99
C SER A 573 3.13 4.91 -9.12
N GLY A 574 1.99 5.19 -9.75
CA GLY A 574 0.69 5.22 -9.05
C GLY A 574 0.64 6.26 -7.94
N SER A 575 0.58 7.54 -8.29
CA SER A 575 0.51 8.65 -7.31
C SER A 575 -0.30 9.83 -7.85
N PRO A 576 -1.16 10.47 -7.04
CA PRO A 576 -1.87 11.69 -7.43
C PRO A 576 -0.94 12.92 -7.51
N GLY A 577 -1.41 13.95 -8.19
CA GLY A 577 -0.80 15.29 -8.25
C GLY A 577 0.64 15.35 -8.77
N ALA A 578 1.35 16.42 -8.39
CA ALA A 578 2.71 16.72 -8.82
C ALA A 578 3.77 15.72 -8.32
N THR A 579 3.40 14.74 -7.49
CA THR A 579 4.35 13.84 -6.79
C THR A 579 5.24 13.05 -7.75
N LEU A 580 4.70 12.53 -8.88
CA LEU A 580 5.54 11.88 -9.90
C LEU A 580 6.43 12.90 -10.63
N THR A 581 5.88 14.07 -10.98
CA THR A 581 6.59 15.17 -11.66
C THR A 581 7.83 15.63 -10.87
N VAL A 582 7.73 15.74 -9.54
CA VAL A 582 8.89 16.07 -8.67
C VAL A 582 9.93 14.96 -8.65
N GLN A 583 9.50 13.69 -8.67
CA GLN A 583 10.39 12.53 -8.64
C GLN A 583 11.04 12.22 -10.00
N ALA A 584 10.45 12.66 -11.11
CA ALA A 584 11.03 12.52 -12.45
C ALA A 584 12.43 13.15 -12.59
N LYS A 585 12.80 14.07 -11.68
CA LYS A 585 14.15 14.65 -11.62
C LYS A 585 15.28 13.62 -11.44
N TYR A 586 14.97 12.45 -10.87
CA TYR A 586 15.91 11.33 -10.66
C TYR A 586 16.16 10.49 -11.92
N GLY A 587 15.37 10.65 -13.00
CA GLY A 587 15.67 10.02 -14.29
C GLY A 587 15.44 8.51 -14.36
N TRP A 588 14.64 7.92 -13.48
CA TRP A 588 14.29 6.50 -13.58
C TRP A 588 13.57 6.24 -14.92
N LYS A 589 14.09 5.27 -15.68
CA LYS A 589 13.61 4.95 -17.02
C LYS A 589 12.52 3.90 -16.98
N TYR A 590 11.45 4.14 -17.73
CA TYR A 590 10.39 3.15 -17.89
C TYR A 590 10.93 1.88 -18.56
N ARG A 591 10.70 0.73 -17.92
CA ARG A 591 11.20 -0.62 -18.28
C ARG A 591 12.70 -0.86 -18.17
N GLU A 592 13.54 0.13 -18.48
CA GLU A 592 15.00 -0.01 -18.40
C GLU A 592 15.53 0.07 -16.96
N SER A 593 14.87 0.82 -16.06
CA SER A 593 15.23 0.78 -14.64
C SER A 593 14.77 -0.54 -14.01
N PRO A 594 15.68 -1.27 -13.31
CA PRO A 594 15.40 -2.60 -12.80
C PRO A 594 14.38 -2.55 -11.65
N LYS A 595 13.68 -3.68 -11.42
CA LYS A 595 12.94 -3.94 -10.18
C LYS A 595 13.67 -5.06 -9.44
N ARG A 596 13.90 -4.92 -8.14
CA ARG A 596 14.81 -5.78 -7.38
C ARG A 596 14.30 -6.11 -5.99
N LEU A 597 14.48 -7.36 -5.59
CA LEU A 597 14.61 -7.73 -4.18
C LEU A 597 16.08 -7.63 -3.79
N LEU A 598 16.39 -6.78 -2.83
CA LEU A 598 17.73 -6.57 -2.29
C LEU A 598 17.79 -7.17 -0.88
N VAL A 599 18.80 -7.99 -0.62
CA VAL A 599 18.97 -8.67 0.68
C VAL A 599 20.38 -8.44 1.20
N PHE A 600 20.49 -8.01 2.45
CA PHE A 600 21.71 -7.54 3.10
C PHE A 600 22.03 -8.37 4.35
N LYS A 601 23.31 -8.50 4.69
CA LYS A 601 23.81 -9.07 5.95
C LYS A 601 25.16 -8.45 6.33
N LEU A 602 25.61 -8.64 7.57
CA LEU A 602 26.97 -8.26 7.96
C LEU A 602 28.00 -9.03 7.12
N GLY A 603 29.00 -8.33 6.60
CA GLY A 603 30.02 -8.91 5.71
C GLY A 603 29.49 -9.34 4.34
N GLY A 604 28.33 -8.83 3.90
CA GLY A 604 27.85 -9.05 2.54
C GLY A 604 28.73 -8.37 1.49
N THR A 605 29.19 -9.11 0.49
CA THR A 605 30.14 -8.64 -0.55
C THR A 605 29.61 -8.78 -1.98
N ALA A 606 28.33 -9.13 -2.16
CA ALA A 606 27.75 -9.26 -3.49
C ALA A 606 27.74 -7.90 -4.21
N LYS A 607 28.05 -7.92 -5.51
CA LYS A 607 27.94 -6.73 -6.36
C LYS A 607 26.52 -6.61 -6.90
N LEU A 608 25.95 -5.42 -6.80
CA LEU A 608 24.67 -5.12 -7.44
C LEU A 608 24.83 -5.23 -8.97
N PRO A 609 23.95 -5.94 -9.70
CA PRO A 609 23.98 -5.95 -11.15
C PRO A 609 23.79 -4.54 -11.72
N ALA A 610 24.50 -4.23 -12.81
CA ALA A 610 24.32 -2.96 -13.50
C ALA A 610 22.84 -2.78 -13.92
N GLY A 611 22.36 -1.54 -13.86
CA GLY A 611 21.06 -1.13 -14.41
C GLY A 611 21.27 -0.05 -15.45
N ALA A 612 20.22 0.31 -16.19
CA ALA A 612 20.29 1.46 -17.08
C ALA A 612 20.58 2.75 -16.29
N ALA A 613 21.49 3.57 -16.81
CA ALA A 613 21.82 4.86 -16.20
C ALA A 613 20.57 5.76 -16.17
N PRO A 614 20.34 6.52 -15.08
CA PRO A 614 19.20 7.41 -15.01
C PRO A 614 19.31 8.55 -16.03
N GLU A 615 18.22 8.82 -16.75
CA GLU A 615 18.15 9.82 -17.81
C GLU A 615 16.76 10.48 -17.77
N ARG A 616 16.70 11.80 -17.96
CA ARG A 616 15.41 12.49 -18.04
C ARG A 616 14.87 12.39 -19.45
N ALA A 617 13.58 12.08 -19.56
CA ALA A 617 12.88 12.13 -20.83
C ALA A 617 12.98 13.53 -21.46
N GLU A 618 13.50 13.60 -22.69
CA GLU A 618 13.49 14.80 -23.51
C GLU A 618 12.24 14.82 -24.41
N PRO A 619 11.39 15.86 -24.33
CA PRO A 619 10.20 15.96 -25.17
C PRO A 619 10.51 15.96 -26.66
N LEU A 620 9.78 15.15 -27.43
CA LEU A 620 9.88 15.13 -28.88
C LEU A 620 9.39 16.46 -29.44
N LYS A 621 10.21 17.10 -30.29
CA LYS A 621 9.80 18.28 -31.06
C LYS A 621 8.92 17.87 -32.23
N ASP A 622 7.85 18.61 -32.44
CA ASP A 622 6.99 18.51 -33.61
C ASP A 622 6.71 19.93 -34.09
N THR A 623 7.21 20.28 -35.27
CA THR A 623 7.04 21.59 -35.90
C THR A 623 5.79 21.67 -36.78
N THR A 624 5.07 20.56 -36.95
CA THR A 624 3.90 20.45 -37.83
C THR A 624 2.59 20.54 -37.05
N PHE A 625 2.57 20.04 -35.82
CA PHE A 625 1.40 20.13 -34.94
C PHE A 625 1.27 21.53 -34.30
N LYS A 626 0.23 22.27 -34.70
CA LYS A 626 -0.18 23.52 -34.04
C LYS A 626 -1.09 23.20 -32.86
N VAL A 627 -0.70 23.65 -31.66
CA VAL A 627 -1.51 23.50 -30.44
C VAL A 627 -2.70 24.46 -30.46
N ASP A 628 -3.90 23.93 -30.29
CA ASP A 628 -5.08 24.71 -29.89
C ASP A 628 -5.05 24.85 -28.36
N GLU A 629 -4.83 26.08 -27.87
CA GLU A 629 -4.72 26.37 -26.43
C GLU A 629 -6.02 26.09 -25.65
N LYS A 630 -7.19 26.27 -26.27
CA LYS A 630 -8.50 26.02 -25.66
C LYS A 630 -8.76 24.52 -25.58
N ALA A 631 -8.38 23.77 -26.62
CA ALA A 631 -8.40 22.31 -26.59
C ALA A 631 -7.40 21.76 -25.57
N ALA A 632 -6.19 22.33 -25.46
CA ALA A 632 -5.18 21.95 -24.48
C ALA A 632 -5.63 22.21 -23.03
N LEU A 633 -6.27 23.34 -22.75
CA LEU A 633 -6.84 23.66 -21.44
C LEU A 633 -7.90 22.61 -21.02
N THR A 634 -8.79 22.26 -21.94
CA THR A 634 -9.81 21.21 -21.70
C THR A 634 -9.16 19.84 -21.53
N GLY A 635 -8.18 19.53 -22.38
CA GLY A 635 -7.41 18.29 -22.36
C GLY A 635 -6.58 18.07 -21.10
N GLY A 636 -6.17 19.14 -20.41
CA GLY A 636 -5.51 19.05 -19.10
C GLY A 636 -6.42 18.49 -18.01
N VAL A 637 -7.71 18.84 -18.03
CA VAL A 637 -8.71 18.27 -17.10
C VAL A 637 -8.92 16.78 -17.38
N GLU A 638 -9.09 16.41 -18.65
CA GLU A 638 -9.25 15.00 -19.01
C GLU A 638 -7.98 14.18 -18.75
N PHE A 639 -6.80 14.72 -19.06
CA PHE A 639 -5.53 14.10 -18.71
C PHE A 639 -5.41 13.87 -17.18
N THR A 640 -5.89 14.80 -16.36
CA THR A 640 -5.94 14.66 -14.89
C THR A 640 -6.83 13.48 -14.47
N ASN A 641 -8.01 13.34 -15.09
CA ASN A 641 -9.00 12.32 -14.75
C ASN A 641 -8.69 10.90 -15.25
N TYR A 642 -7.91 10.77 -16.35
CA TYR A 642 -7.65 9.48 -17.01
C TYR A 642 -6.17 9.05 -17.01
N CYS A 643 -5.21 10.00 -17.03
CA CYS A 643 -3.80 9.71 -17.37
C CYS A 643 -2.80 10.03 -16.25
N MET A 644 -3.05 11.06 -15.44
CA MET A 644 -2.09 11.64 -14.49
C MET A 644 -1.54 10.62 -13.48
N GLY A 645 -2.38 9.73 -12.93
CA GLY A 645 -1.94 8.76 -11.91
C GLY A 645 -0.85 7.78 -12.38
N CYS A 646 -0.67 7.63 -13.69
CA CYS A 646 0.41 6.86 -14.31
C CYS A 646 1.50 7.76 -14.90
N HIS A 647 1.11 8.74 -15.71
CA HIS A 647 2.02 9.55 -16.53
C HIS A 647 2.51 10.85 -15.86
N GLY A 648 2.09 11.10 -14.62
CA GLY A 648 2.42 12.28 -13.82
C GLY A 648 1.76 13.57 -14.31
N ALA A 649 1.64 14.56 -13.43
CA ALA A 649 1.09 15.87 -13.77
C ALA A 649 2.00 16.56 -14.82
N GLY A 650 1.40 17.29 -15.77
CA GLY A 650 2.15 17.87 -16.90
C GLY A 650 2.67 16.83 -17.90
N ALA A 651 2.14 15.60 -17.86
CA ALA A 651 2.64 14.43 -18.59
C ALA A 651 4.10 14.06 -18.28
N VAL A 652 4.58 14.40 -17.08
CA VAL A 652 5.95 14.16 -16.60
C VAL A 652 6.02 12.89 -15.73
N ALA A 653 6.42 11.77 -16.32
CA ALA A 653 6.46 10.48 -15.63
C ALA A 653 7.77 10.24 -14.88
N ALA A 654 7.72 9.41 -13.83
CA ALA A 654 8.87 9.07 -12.96
C ALA A 654 9.44 7.65 -13.20
N GLY A 655 9.30 7.09 -14.40
CA GLY A 655 9.79 5.75 -14.73
C GLY A 655 8.83 4.59 -14.43
N GLY A 656 7.77 4.82 -13.66
CA GLY A 656 6.65 3.88 -13.51
C GLY A 656 5.81 3.66 -14.77
N ALA A 657 5.80 4.66 -15.66
CA ALA A 657 5.12 4.70 -16.94
C ALA A 657 5.95 5.60 -17.90
N PRO A 658 5.71 5.59 -19.22
CA PRO A 658 6.43 6.48 -20.13
C PRO A 658 6.02 7.95 -19.95
N ASP A 659 6.97 8.87 -20.08
CA ASP A 659 6.69 10.31 -20.23
C ASP A 659 6.09 10.54 -21.62
N LEU A 660 4.82 10.99 -21.68
CA LEU A 660 4.11 11.07 -22.95
C LEU A 660 4.63 12.19 -23.87
N ARG A 661 5.36 13.16 -23.33
CA ARG A 661 5.97 14.23 -24.14
C ARG A 661 7.13 13.70 -24.97
N ALA A 662 7.77 12.61 -24.51
CA ALA A 662 8.82 11.88 -25.22
C ALA A 662 8.29 10.71 -26.06
N SER A 663 6.96 10.51 -26.15
CA SER A 663 6.38 9.36 -26.85
C SER A 663 6.04 9.68 -28.31
N PRO A 664 6.52 8.89 -29.30
CA PRO A 664 6.15 9.09 -30.71
C PRO A 664 4.68 8.77 -30.99
N VAL A 665 4.02 7.98 -30.14
CA VAL A 665 2.59 7.65 -30.26
C VAL A 665 1.70 8.90 -30.25
N VAL A 666 2.13 9.95 -29.54
CA VAL A 666 1.37 11.22 -29.44
C VAL A 666 1.55 12.10 -30.69
N LEU A 667 2.52 11.79 -31.56
CA LEU A 667 2.77 12.53 -32.80
C LEU A 667 1.76 12.19 -33.91
N ASP A 668 1.09 11.03 -33.84
CA ASP A 668 0.06 10.62 -34.81
C ASP A 668 -1.30 10.42 -34.12
N ALA A 669 -2.39 10.81 -34.81
CA ALA A 669 -3.74 10.75 -34.25
C ALA A 669 -4.27 9.31 -34.14
N GLU A 670 -4.09 8.51 -35.20
CA GLU A 670 -4.62 7.13 -35.23
C GLU A 670 -3.81 6.19 -34.34
N SER A 671 -2.49 6.38 -34.26
CA SER A 671 -1.63 5.69 -33.29
C SER A 671 -2.05 6.02 -31.85
N PHE A 672 -2.29 7.29 -31.53
CA PHE A 672 -2.77 7.71 -30.21
C PHE A 672 -4.14 7.10 -29.88
N LYS A 673 -5.09 7.14 -30.81
CA LYS A 673 -6.42 6.51 -30.68
C LYS A 673 -6.32 5.00 -30.50
N THR A 674 -5.50 4.31 -31.29
CA THR A 674 -5.33 2.85 -31.22
C THR A 674 -4.73 2.39 -29.88
N VAL A 675 -3.82 3.19 -29.30
CA VAL A 675 -3.27 2.91 -27.96
C VAL A 675 -4.26 3.29 -26.85
N VAL A 676 -4.76 4.53 -26.85
CA VAL A 676 -5.54 5.08 -25.72
C VAL A 676 -6.99 4.58 -25.73
N HIS A 677 -7.68 4.58 -26.87
CA HIS A 677 -9.06 4.07 -26.98
C HIS A 677 -9.07 2.56 -27.23
N GLY A 678 -8.29 2.09 -28.23
CA GLY A 678 -8.25 0.67 -28.60
C GLY A 678 -7.60 -0.25 -27.54
N GLY A 679 -6.72 0.30 -26.69
CA GLY A 679 -6.05 -0.47 -25.65
C GLY A 679 -5.02 -1.47 -26.20
N MET A 680 -4.37 -1.17 -27.32
CA MET A 680 -3.32 -2.00 -27.94
C MET A 680 -2.21 -2.41 -26.95
N LEU A 681 -1.96 -1.60 -25.91
CA LEU A 681 -0.94 -1.84 -24.89
C LEU A 681 -1.48 -2.45 -23.57
N LYS A 682 -2.69 -3.05 -23.58
CA LYS A 682 -3.27 -3.75 -22.41
C LYS A 682 -2.33 -4.79 -21.75
N PRO A 683 -1.62 -5.67 -22.49
CA PRO A 683 -0.67 -6.62 -21.88
C PRO A 683 0.48 -5.95 -21.13
N ASN A 684 0.75 -4.67 -21.43
CA ASN A 684 1.77 -3.84 -20.82
C ASN A 684 1.26 -3.03 -19.61
N GLY A 685 -0.01 -3.20 -19.22
CA GLY A 685 -0.65 -2.46 -18.12
C GLY A 685 -1.24 -1.10 -18.52
N MET A 686 -1.28 -0.75 -19.81
CA MET A 686 -1.97 0.45 -20.31
C MET A 686 -3.42 0.09 -20.69
N PRO A 687 -4.44 0.53 -19.94
CA PRO A 687 -5.84 0.24 -20.27
C PRO A 687 -6.28 0.95 -21.55
N GLY A 688 -7.35 0.44 -22.17
CA GLY A 688 -8.07 1.12 -23.25
C GLY A 688 -9.27 1.88 -22.70
N PHE A 689 -9.48 3.10 -23.17
CA PHE A 689 -10.52 4.05 -22.77
C PHE A 689 -11.52 4.27 -23.91
N ASP A 690 -12.28 3.23 -24.22
CA ASP A 690 -13.36 3.20 -25.24
C ASP A 690 -14.56 4.14 -24.96
N THR A 691 -14.53 4.85 -23.83
CA THR A 691 -15.50 5.88 -23.45
C THR A 691 -15.05 7.31 -23.80
N LEU A 692 -13.80 7.50 -24.23
CA LEU A 692 -13.29 8.80 -24.67
C LEU A 692 -13.70 9.07 -26.13
N SER A 693 -14.39 10.17 -26.37
CA SER A 693 -14.67 10.64 -27.73
C SER A 693 -13.39 11.07 -28.46
N ASP A 694 -13.43 11.06 -29.80
CA ASP A 694 -12.32 11.56 -30.64
C ASP A 694 -11.96 13.02 -30.33
N GLN A 695 -12.95 13.84 -29.92
CA GLN A 695 -12.71 15.21 -29.46
C GLN A 695 -11.90 15.25 -28.16
N GLN A 696 -12.22 14.40 -27.17
CA GLN A 696 -11.44 14.30 -25.93
C GLN A 696 -10.02 13.77 -26.18
N LEU A 697 -9.86 12.78 -27.07
CA LEU A 697 -8.54 12.29 -27.48
C LEU A 697 -7.71 13.40 -28.12
N LEU A 698 -8.30 14.21 -29.00
CA LEU A 698 -7.64 15.37 -29.60
C LEU A 698 -7.29 16.46 -28.56
N GLN A 699 -8.16 16.70 -27.58
CA GLN A 699 -7.90 17.63 -26.47
C GLN A 699 -6.71 17.16 -25.60
N ILE A 700 -6.71 15.89 -25.17
CA ILE A 700 -5.60 15.30 -24.41
C ILE A 700 -4.29 15.36 -25.21
N ARG A 701 -4.34 15.07 -26.52
CA ARG A 701 -3.17 15.20 -27.41
C ARG A 701 -2.66 16.64 -27.48
N ASN A 702 -3.54 17.63 -27.63
CA ASN A 702 -3.18 19.06 -27.57
C ASN A 702 -2.50 19.43 -26.25
N TYR A 703 -3.03 18.96 -25.12
CA TYR A 703 -2.41 19.18 -23.81
C TYR A 703 -0.99 18.60 -23.74
N ILE A 704 -0.78 17.33 -24.12
CA ILE A 704 0.55 16.70 -24.09
C ILE A 704 1.53 17.44 -25.02
N ARG A 705 1.10 17.88 -26.21
CA ARG A 705 1.94 18.68 -27.12
C ARG A 705 2.26 20.06 -26.56
N GLN A 706 1.33 20.72 -25.88
CA GLN A 706 1.57 21.99 -25.16
C GLN A 706 2.64 21.81 -24.06
N GLN A 707 2.52 20.77 -23.23
CA GLN A 707 3.50 20.46 -22.17
C GLN A 707 4.89 20.05 -22.73
N ALA A 708 4.92 19.45 -23.93
CA ALA A 708 6.16 19.17 -24.64
C ALA A 708 6.87 20.45 -25.13
N ALA A 709 6.11 21.43 -25.64
CA ALA A 709 6.63 22.71 -26.13
C ALA A 709 7.14 23.61 -24.99
N ALA A 710 6.42 23.71 -23.86
CA ALA A 710 6.78 24.61 -22.75
C ALA A 710 8.20 24.38 -22.17
N LYS A 711 8.71 23.13 -22.20
CA LYS A 711 10.09 22.81 -21.77
C LYS A 711 11.14 23.36 -22.74
N GLN A 712 10.78 23.57 -24.02
CA GLN A 712 11.71 24.05 -25.06
C GLN A 712 11.99 25.55 -24.89
N ASP A 713 10.96 26.36 -24.59
CA ASP A 713 11.13 27.81 -24.37
C ASP A 713 11.97 28.13 -23.12
N SER A 714 11.94 27.29 -22.09
CA SER A 714 12.83 27.45 -20.91
C SER A 714 14.32 27.27 -21.23
N LYS A 715 14.69 26.57 -22.32
CA LYS A 715 16.08 26.49 -22.81
C LYS A 715 16.50 27.70 -23.66
N HIS A 716 15.59 28.62 -23.99
CA HIS A 716 15.89 29.86 -24.71
C HIS A 716 15.87 31.11 -23.83
N ARG A 717 15.54 30.99 -22.54
CA ARG A 717 15.78 32.01 -21.51
C ARG A 717 17.01 31.66 -20.67
N GLY A 718 18.16 31.55 -21.34
CA GLY A 718 19.43 31.22 -20.70
C GLY A 718 20.21 32.45 -20.22
N SER A 719 20.80 32.33 -19.03
CA SER A 719 22.07 32.97 -18.61
C SER A 719 22.26 34.48 -18.87
N GLY A 720 21.97 35.27 -17.84
CA GLY A 720 22.71 36.50 -17.49
C GLY A 720 23.27 36.35 -16.07
N PRO A 721 24.39 37.01 -15.71
CA PRO A 721 25.14 36.77 -14.46
C PRO A 721 24.37 37.15 -13.18
#